data_AF-A0A1B0FPW9-F1
#
_entry.id   AF-A0A1B0FPW9-F1
#
_cell.length_a   1.000
_cell.length_b   1.000
_cell.length_c   1.000
_cell.angle_alpha   90.00
_cell.angle_beta   90.00
_cell.angle_gamma   90.00
#
_symmetry.space_group_name_H-M   'P 1'
#
loop_
_entity.id
_entity.type
_entity.pdbx_description
1 polymer ?
#
loop_
_entity_poly.entity_id
_entity_poly.type
_entity_poly.pdbx_seq_one_letter_code
_entity_poly.pdbx_strand_id
1 'polypeptide(L)'
;MLQVLLRRISGNLSSLNCTYAKHFKCYTTGVKKLLETGDVESNNKSTTQHETELYPNKPTDGQLAKQLEVTRLVWHPSPGMKKDEVLGHYKKLSKFRLTSLVVITTMAGYAMAPAPFELSTFIMCSLGTGLVSAAANAINQYHEVPFDSQMSRTKNRVLVTGKLTPLHSIGFAVTSAACGIGLLHFGVNDLAALLSAANLFLYTSIYTPMKRMTILNTWVGSVVGAIPPLIGWAGCSGSLDIGAYILCGLLYAWQFPHFNALSWNLRPDYSRAGYRMMAVTNPDLCRRTALRYTFAIGLLSFMAPVFDITNIWFALGSLPLNGYFCYLEYTKALENGLVRTPPMGWLSWERFRCNTDCKNDPDNCISERLFQVMADLLITEGYAAAGYEYVNVDDCWLEKHRSPNGQLIADRSRFPSGMRALSDYIHSKGLKFGIYEDYGNYTCAGYPGIIGHQYEDARLFADWKVDYVKLDGCYAFPSRNGKGWPVYQIYAGIRPNYTSIKENCNLWRNYDDVQDSWVSVESIIDYYGNNQDLIAPNSGPGHWNDPDMLIVGNFGLSYDQAKTQFAIWSILAAPLLMSVDLRTIRPEFKEILLNRKIIAVDQDPLGIQGRRIYKHRGIEIWSRPINPIVGTFYSYAIAFVNRRADGTPSDISVTLKELGLISLNGYVVEDLYENVDYGILYPSTKIKVKVNPSGVVMLKAEVYVDAKYPNSYKYVFSL
;
A
#
# COMPACT_ATOMS: atom_id res chain seq x y z
N MET A 1 -1.28 -31.46 11.72
CA MET A 1 -1.74 -30.11 11.29
C MET A 1 -0.56 -29.20 10.92
N LEU A 2 0.44 -29.01 11.81
CA LEU A 2 1.68 -28.25 11.51
C LEU A 2 2.49 -28.82 10.32
N GLN A 3 2.60 -30.15 10.19
CA GLN A 3 3.34 -30.81 9.09
C GLN A 3 2.73 -30.65 7.68
N VAL A 4 1.40 -30.51 7.58
CA VAL A 4 0.71 -30.28 6.29
C VAL A 4 0.83 -28.80 5.88
N LEU A 5 0.93 -27.88 6.85
CA LEU A 5 1.33 -26.49 6.63
C LEU A 5 2.82 -26.38 6.25
N LEU A 6 3.69 -27.17 6.90
CA LEU A 6 5.13 -27.19 6.64
C LEU A 6 5.47 -27.61 5.20
N ARG A 7 4.74 -28.56 4.59
CA ARG A 7 4.95 -28.92 3.17
C ARG A 7 4.63 -27.79 2.17
N ARG A 8 3.79 -26.82 2.53
CA ARG A 8 3.53 -25.63 1.71
C ARG A 8 4.54 -24.50 1.93
N ILE A 9 5.23 -24.50 3.06
CA ILE A 9 6.22 -23.47 3.45
C ILE A 9 7.65 -23.94 3.12
N SER A 10 7.93 -25.25 3.19
CA SER A 10 9.24 -25.86 2.90
C SER A 10 9.70 -25.71 1.45
N GLY A 11 8.81 -25.40 0.52
CA GLY A 11 9.17 -25.07 -0.87
C GLY A 11 9.99 -23.78 -1.03
N ASN A 12 10.08 -22.95 0.02
CA ASN A 12 10.80 -21.66 0.00
C ASN A 12 12.02 -21.60 0.94
N LEU A 13 12.44 -22.72 1.54
CA LEU A 13 13.37 -22.75 2.69
C LEU A 13 14.87 -22.87 2.35
N SER A 14 15.29 -22.81 1.09
CA SER A 14 16.69 -23.05 0.69
C SER A 14 17.61 -21.81 0.71
N SER A 15 17.42 -20.83 1.60
CA SER A 15 18.49 -19.84 1.86
C SER A 15 18.32 -19.04 3.11
N LEU A 16 19.18 -19.29 4.06
CA LEU A 16 19.54 -18.30 5.05
C LEU A 16 20.97 -18.59 5.49
N ASN A 17 21.82 -17.58 5.30
CA ASN A 17 22.83 -17.21 6.27
C ASN A 17 23.04 -15.70 6.12
N CYS A 18 22.89 -14.92 7.19
CA CYS A 18 23.84 -13.91 7.68
C CYS A 18 23.19 -12.96 8.68
N THR A 19 23.83 -12.88 9.84
CA THR A 19 23.77 -11.87 10.88
C THR A 19 24.70 -10.68 10.56
N TYR A 20 24.43 -9.53 11.20
CA TYR A 20 25.20 -8.26 11.28
C TYR A 20 25.15 -7.27 10.10
N ALA A 21 24.23 -6.29 10.21
CA ALA A 21 24.39 -4.87 9.86
C ALA A 21 23.07 -4.15 10.22
N LYS A 22 23.05 -3.43 11.34
CA LYS A 22 21.91 -2.59 11.77
C LYS A 22 22.26 -1.13 11.51
N HIS A 23 21.37 -0.45 10.81
CA HIS A 23 21.45 0.90 10.21
C HIS A 23 21.91 0.86 8.74
N PHE A 24 21.10 1.48 7.87
CA PHE A 24 21.05 1.37 6.40
C PHE A 24 20.41 0.07 5.86
N LYS A 25 19.10 0.14 5.61
CA LYS A 25 18.30 -0.88 4.92
C LYS A 25 17.67 -0.36 3.62
N CYS A 26 18.31 0.60 2.96
CA CYS A 26 18.46 0.46 1.51
C CYS A 26 19.78 -0.28 1.35
N TYR A 27 19.77 -1.40 0.65
CA TYR A 27 20.89 -2.35 0.47
C TYR A 27 21.10 -3.39 1.56
N THR A 28 21.45 -4.60 1.08
CA THR A 28 21.93 -5.79 1.81
C THR A 28 20.91 -6.77 2.41
N THR A 29 20.21 -7.52 1.54
CA THR A 29 19.77 -8.90 1.85
C THR A 29 19.74 -9.82 0.62
N GLY A 30 20.63 -9.61 -0.35
CA GLY A 30 20.67 -10.41 -1.60
C GLY A 30 21.97 -11.18 -1.88
N VAL A 31 23.06 -10.95 -1.15
CA VAL A 31 24.39 -11.38 -1.61
C VAL A 31 24.84 -12.76 -1.08
N LYS A 32 24.22 -13.31 -0.03
CA LYS A 32 24.68 -14.60 0.52
C LYS A 32 24.09 -15.87 -0.12
N LYS A 33 23.13 -15.77 -1.05
CA LYS A 33 22.54 -16.96 -1.70
C LYS A 33 23.20 -17.33 -3.05
N LEU A 34 23.95 -16.43 -3.67
CA LEU A 34 24.49 -16.64 -5.03
C LEU A 34 25.95 -17.10 -5.07
N LEU A 35 26.60 -17.27 -3.91
CA LEU A 35 27.97 -17.79 -3.83
C LEU A 35 28.05 -19.31 -3.55
N GLU A 36 26.93 -20.01 -3.45
CA GLU A 36 26.89 -21.47 -3.18
C GLU A 36 26.58 -22.35 -4.40
N THR A 37 26.41 -21.77 -5.60
CA THR A 37 26.32 -22.54 -6.85
C THR A 37 27.40 -22.06 -7.80
N GLY A 38 28.61 -22.58 -7.59
CA GLY A 38 29.65 -22.51 -8.59
C GLY A 38 29.33 -23.46 -9.73
N ASP A 39 29.31 -22.92 -10.94
CA ASP A 39 29.80 -23.61 -12.13
C ASP A 39 30.55 -22.57 -12.96
N VAL A 40 31.85 -22.51 -12.71
CA VAL A 40 32.82 -21.86 -13.58
C VAL A 40 33.16 -22.90 -14.65
N GLU A 41 32.54 -22.79 -15.82
CA GLU A 41 33.13 -23.35 -17.03
C GLU A 41 33.58 -22.21 -17.95
N SER A 42 34.91 -22.08 -17.98
CA SER A 42 35.66 -21.35 -18.99
C SER A 42 35.39 -21.94 -20.37
N ASN A 43 34.91 -21.12 -21.31
CA ASN A 43 35.15 -21.38 -22.72
C ASN A 43 35.43 -20.08 -23.47
N ASN A 44 36.74 -19.84 -23.64
CA ASN A 44 37.29 -18.98 -24.67
C ASN A 44 36.81 -19.48 -26.05
N LYS A 45 35.94 -18.72 -26.73
CA LYS A 45 35.95 -18.67 -28.20
C LYS A 45 35.72 -17.24 -28.67
N SER A 46 36.70 -16.78 -29.44
CA SER A 46 36.66 -15.60 -30.28
C SER A 46 35.49 -15.66 -31.26
N THR A 47 34.64 -14.64 -31.26
CA THR A 47 33.87 -14.29 -32.47
C THR A 47 33.62 -12.78 -32.47
N THR A 48 34.46 -12.09 -33.21
CA THR A 48 34.14 -10.83 -33.89
C THR A 48 32.86 -10.98 -34.71
N GLN A 49 32.09 -9.89 -34.80
CA GLN A 49 30.89 -9.68 -35.62
C GLN A 49 29.56 -10.19 -35.06
N HIS A 50 28.84 -9.30 -34.37
CA HIS A 50 27.45 -8.93 -34.66
C HIS A 50 26.98 -7.90 -33.60
N GLU A 51 27.43 -6.66 -33.74
CA GLU A 51 26.77 -5.49 -33.16
C GLU A 51 25.69 -5.04 -34.14
N THR A 52 24.44 -5.43 -33.88
CA THR A 52 23.19 -4.68 -34.17
C THR A 52 22.02 -5.65 -33.97
N GLU A 53 21.07 -5.25 -33.13
CA GLU A 53 19.74 -5.84 -32.82
C GLU A 53 19.59 -6.37 -31.39
N LEU A 54 19.35 -5.44 -30.46
CA LEU A 54 18.77 -5.77 -29.15
C LEU A 54 17.64 -4.81 -28.78
N TYR A 55 16.70 -4.58 -29.70
CA TYR A 55 15.40 -3.99 -29.39
C TYR A 55 14.35 -4.58 -30.35
N PRO A 56 13.41 -5.43 -29.91
CA PRO A 56 12.27 -5.76 -30.75
C PRO A 56 11.42 -4.49 -30.92
N ASN A 57 11.05 -4.21 -32.17
CA ASN A 57 10.28 -3.04 -32.58
C ASN A 57 9.03 -2.81 -31.71
N LYS A 58 8.80 -1.53 -31.38
CA LYS A 58 7.60 -0.98 -30.73
C LYS A 58 6.33 -1.52 -31.44
N PRO A 59 5.34 -2.09 -30.73
CA PRO A 59 4.07 -2.43 -31.36
C PRO A 59 3.40 -1.14 -31.84
N THR A 60 2.91 -1.14 -33.08
CA THR A 60 2.19 0.01 -33.68
C THR A 60 0.78 0.14 -33.07
N ASP A 61 0.29 1.39 -33.00
CA ASP A 61 -0.97 1.79 -32.34
C ASP A 61 -2.22 0.97 -32.78
N GLY A 62 -2.19 0.38 -33.98
CA GLY A 62 -3.26 -0.48 -34.50
C GLY A 62 -3.39 -1.85 -33.84
N GLN A 63 -2.33 -2.37 -33.21
CA GLN A 63 -2.37 -3.67 -32.52
C GLN A 63 -2.88 -3.57 -31.08
N LEU A 64 -2.71 -2.40 -30.43
CA LEU A 64 -3.25 -2.13 -29.09
C LEU A 64 -4.78 -1.91 -29.11
N ALA A 65 -5.29 -1.32 -30.20
CA ALA A 65 -6.72 -1.03 -30.38
C ALA A 65 -7.60 -2.28 -30.50
N LYS A 66 -7.04 -3.42 -30.93
CA LYS A 66 -7.80 -4.67 -31.11
C LYS A 66 -7.99 -5.47 -29.81
N GLN A 67 -7.32 -5.08 -28.73
CA GLN A 67 -7.43 -5.73 -27.41
C GLN A 67 -8.27 -4.96 -26.38
N LEU A 68 -8.78 -3.77 -26.72
CA LEU A 68 -9.54 -2.91 -25.80
C LEU A 68 -10.87 -2.45 -26.43
N GLU A 69 -11.72 -3.40 -26.84
CA GLU A 69 -13.15 -3.12 -26.93
C GLU A 69 -13.68 -2.90 -25.51
N VAL A 70 -13.85 -1.63 -25.15
CA VAL A 70 -14.59 -1.19 -23.96
C VAL A 70 -16.02 -1.71 -24.11
N THR A 71 -16.29 -2.83 -23.46
CA THR A 71 -17.63 -3.42 -23.40
C THR A 71 -18.52 -2.40 -22.71
N ARG A 72 -19.50 -1.85 -23.44
CA ARG A 72 -20.63 -1.13 -22.81
C ARG A 72 -21.13 -2.01 -21.67
N LEU A 73 -21.28 -1.45 -20.47
CA LEU A 73 -21.95 -2.14 -19.37
C LEU A 73 -23.42 -2.30 -19.74
N VAL A 74 -23.70 -3.36 -20.50
CA VAL A 74 -25.04 -3.82 -20.83
C VAL A 74 -25.62 -4.39 -19.53
N TRP A 75 -26.77 -3.88 -19.11
CA TRP A 75 -27.52 -4.52 -18.03
C TRP A 75 -27.88 -5.93 -18.49
N HIS A 76 -27.32 -6.93 -17.82
CA HIS A 76 -27.69 -8.32 -18.02
C HIS A 76 -28.72 -8.71 -16.97
N PRO A 77 -29.84 -9.34 -17.34
CA PRO A 77 -30.73 -9.94 -16.37
C PRO A 77 -29.94 -10.95 -15.53
N SER A 78 -30.15 -10.93 -14.21
CA SER A 78 -29.47 -11.85 -13.29
C SER A 78 -29.70 -13.28 -13.78
N PRO A 79 -28.63 -14.10 -13.93
CA PRO A 79 -28.80 -15.48 -14.37
C PRO A 79 -29.72 -16.18 -13.38
N GLY A 80 -30.88 -16.63 -13.87
CA GLY A 80 -31.83 -17.40 -13.08
C GLY A 80 -31.19 -18.67 -12.55
N MET A 81 -31.70 -19.17 -11.43
CA MET A 81 -31.19 -20.39 -10.80
C MET A 81 -31.33 -21.59 -11.75
N LYS A 82 -30.21 -22.15 -12.21
CA LYS A 82 -30.20 -23.45 -12.89
C LYS A 82 -30.28 -24.56 -11.84
N LYS A 83 -31.29 -25.43 -11.93
CA LYS A 83 -31.54 -26.51 -10.95
C LYS A 83 -30.34 -27.47 -10.80
N ASP A 84 -29.59 -27.68 -11.87
CA ASP A 84 -28.44 -28.60 -11.90
C ASP A 84 -27.19 -28.06 -11.18
N GLU A 85 -27.15 -26.75 -10.87
CA GLU A 85 -25.98 -26.10 -10.23
C GLU A 85 -26.18 -25.81 -8.72
N VAL A 86 -27.37 -26.10 -8.17
CA VAL A 86 -27.76 -25.74 -6.79
C VAL A 86 -26.81 -26.29 -5.74
N LEU A 87 -26.39 -27.56 -5.87
CA LEU A 87 -25.44 -28.17 -4.92
C LEU A 87 -24.07 -27.47 -4.94
N GLY A 88 -23.61 -27.07 -6.13
CA GLY A 88 -22.40 -26.28 -6.30
C GLY A 88 -22.50 -24.90 -5.66
N HIS A 89 -23.68 -24.28 -5.70
CA HIS A 89 -23.97 -23.02 -5.03
C HIS A 89 -23.99 -23.17 -3.49
N TYR A 90 -24.60 -24.21 -2.94
CA TYR A 90 -24.58 -24.48 -1.50
C TYR A 90 -23.16 -24.75 -0.97
N LYS A 91 -22.32 -25.47 -1.73
CA LYS A 91 -20.90 -25.67 -1.38
C LYS A 91 -20.12 -24.35 -1.31
N LYS A 92 -20.43 -23.39 -2.18
CA LYS A 92 -19.83 -22.04 -2.16
C LYS A 92 -20.40 -21.20 -1.01
N LEU A 93 -21.70 -21.32 -0.74
CA LEU A 93 -22.39 -20.61 0.33
C LEU A 93 -21.89 -21.04 1.73
N SER A 94 -21.68 -22.33 1.94
CA SER A 94 -21.13 -22.89 3.18
C SER A 94 -19.65 -22.59 3.40
N LYS A 95 -18.97 -21.98 2.42
CA LYS A 95 -17.51 -21.84 2.36
C LYS A 95 -16.81 -23.14 2.75
N PHE A 96 -17.12 -24.23 2.03
CA PHE A 96 -16.71 -25.60 2.38
C PHE A 96 -15.27 -25.75 2.88
N ARG A 97 -14.28 -25.08 2.24
CA ARG A 97 -12.87 -25.13 2.67
C ARG A 97 -12.65 -24.52 4.07
N LEU A 98 -13.30 -23.39 4.37
CA LEU A 98 -13.23 -22.75 5.68
C LEU A 98 -13.96 -23.59 6.73
N THR A 99 -15.17 -24.05 6.40
CA THR A 99 -15.94 -24.94 7.28
C THR A 99 -15.18 -26.24 7.58
N SER A 100 -14.45 -26.80 6.61
CA SER A 100 -13.59 -27.98 6.85
C SER A 100 -12.48 -27.68 7.88
N LEU A 101 -11.89 -26.48 7.85
CA LEU A 101 -10.88 -26.09 8.86
C LEU A 101 -11.49 -25.97 10.25
N VAL A 102 -12.71 -25.43 10.38
CA VAL A 102 -13.46 -25.37 11.64
C VAL A 102 -13.75 -26.76 12.19
N VAL A 103 -14.18 -27.69 11.32
CA VAL A 103 -14.43 -29.08 11.70
C VAL A 103 -13.13 -29.74 12.17
N ILE A 104 -12.00 -29.54 11.48
CA ILE A 104 -10.69 -30.07 11.91
C ILE A 104 -10.30 -29.54 13.29
N THR A 105 -10.51 -28.26 13.58
CA THR A 105 -10.21 -27.72 14.92
C THR A 105 -11.11 -28.28 16.01
N THR A 106 -12.36 -28.62 15.66
CA THR A 106 -13.29 -29.30 16.56
C THR A 106 -12.86 -30.74 16.81
N MET A 107 -12.52 -31.48 15.74
CA MET A 107 -11.99 -32.84 15.83
C MET A 107 -10.71 -32.90 16.67
N ALA A 108 -9.83 -31.91 16.55
CA ALA A 108 -8.61 -31.83 17.36
C ALA A 108 -8.94 -31.64 18.85
N GLY A 109 -9.89 -30.76 19.20
CA GLY A 109 -10.36 -30.59 20.57
C GLY A 109 -10.97 -31.88 21.13
N TYR A 110 -11.75 -32.60 20.33
CA TYR A 110 -12.33 -33.89 20.71
C TYR A 110 -11.26 -34.94 20.97
N ALA A 111 -10.28 -35.08 20.07
CA ALA A 111 -9.23 -36.08 20.18
C ALA A 111 -8.23 -35.83 21.31
N MET A 112 -8.13 -34.58 21.79
CA MET A 112 -7.21 -34.18 22.88
C MET A 112 -7.87 -34.18 24.26
N ALA A 113 -9.19 -34.38 24.33
CA ALA A 113 -9.89 -34.43 25.61
C ALA A 113 -9.51 -35.69 26.41
N PRO A 114 -9.42 -35.60 27.75
CA PRO A 114 -9.05 -36.71 28.62
C PRO A 114 -10.23 -37.67 28.88
N ALA A 115 -10.89 -38.12 27.81
CA ALA A 115 -12.01 -39.05 27.86
C ALA A 115 -11.91 -40.11 26.75
N PRO A 116 -12.57 -41.28 26.88
CA PRO A 116 -12.53 -42.33 25.87
C PRO A 116 -13.00 -41.83 24.51
N PHE A 117 -12.22 -42.13 23.47
CA PHE A 117 -12.58 -41.75 22.10
C PHE A 117 -13.69 -42.66 21.58
N GLU A 118 -14.85 -42.07 21.31
CA GLU A 118 -16.00 -42.74 20.71
C GLU A 118 -16.25 -42.26 19.28
N LEU A 119 -16.32 -43.18 18.33
CA LEU A 119 -16.39 -42.85 16.90
C LEU A 119 -17.75 -42.23 16.50
N SER A 120 -18.85 -42.68 17.11
CA SER A 120 -20.21 -42.21 16.82
C SER A 120 -20.36 -40.73 17.17
N THR A 121 -20.06 -40.38 18.42
CA THR A 121 -20.08 -39.02 18.98
C THR A 121 -19.05 -38.12 18.28
N PHE A 122 -17.87 -38.63 17.91
CA PHE A 122 -16.90 -37.90 17.10
C PHE A 122 -17.43 -37.50 15.71
N ILE A 123 -18.07 -38.43 14.99
CA ILE A 123 -18.66 -38.18 13.67
C ILE A 123 -19.84 -37.20 13.80
N MET A 124 -20.73 -37.40 14.78
CA MET A 124 -21.86 -36.51 15.03
C MET A 124 -21.41 -35.10 15.43
N CYS A 125 -20.38 -34.98 16.26
CA CYS A 125 -19.76 -33.70 16.64
C CYS A 125 -19.17 -32.97 15.42
N SER A 126 -18.47 -33.71 14.56
CA SER A 126 -17.85 -33.17 13.34
C SER A 126 -18.91 -32.69 12.32
N LEU A 127 -19.93 -33.51 12.06
CA LEU A 127 -21.02 -33.18 11.13
C LEU A 127 -21.89 -32.04 11.67
N GLY A 128 -22.27 -32.10 12.94
CA GLY A 128 -23.07 -31.08 13.61
C GLY A 128 -22.38 -29.72 13.57
N THR A 129 -21.11 -29.66 13.96
CA THR A 129 -20.32 -28.41 13.93
C THR A 129 -20.13 -27.90 12.50
N GLY A 130 -19.93 -28.82 11.54
CA GLY A 130 -19.83 -28.48 10.11
C GLY A 130 -21.11 -27.83 9.57
N LEU A 131 -22.28 -28.36 9.92
CA LEU A 131 -23.57 -27.81 9.53
C LEU A 131 -23.85 -26.44 10.17
N VAL A 132 -23.54 -26.27 11.46
CA VAL A 132 -23.68 -24.97 12.13
C VAL A 132 -22.72 -23.93 11.54
N SER A 133 -21.48 -24.30 11.23
CA SER A 133 -20.52 -23.43 10.52
C SER A 133 -21.00 -23.09 9.10
N ALA A 134 -21.62 -24.03 8.39
CA ALA A 134 -22.21 -23.77 7.08
C ALA A 134 -23.35 -22.75 7.16
N ALA A 135 -24.22 -22.87 8.18
CA ALA A 135 -25.30 -21.93 8.46
C ALA A 135 -24.75 -20.52 8.78
N ALA A 136 -23.76 -20.43 9.66
CA ALA A 136 -23.10 -19.18 10.03
C ALA A 136 -22.53 -18.46 8.80
N ASN A 137 -21.85 -19.20 7.91
CA ASN A 137 -21.30 -18.64 6.67
C ASN A 137 -22.37 -18.17 5.68
N ALA A 138 -23.49 -18.89 5.59
CA ALA A 138 -24.62 -18.51 4.74
C ALA A 138 -25.28 -17.21 5.23
N ILE A 139 -25.54 -17.09 6.53
CA ILE A 139 -26.11 -15.89 7.16
C ILE A 139 -25.16 -14.70 7.01
N ASN A 140 -23.87 -14.91 7.26
CA ASN A 140 -22.87 -13.85 7.08
C ASN A 140 -22.82 -13.37 5.62
N GLN A 141 -22.87 -14.26 4.62
CA GLN A 141 -22.91 -13.84 3.22
C GLN A 141 -24.19 -13.08 2.87
N TYR A 142 -25.32 -13.41 3.50
CA TYR A 142 -26.57 -12.68 3.32
C TYR A 142 -26.48 -11.24 3.87
N HIS A 143 -25.96 -11.05 5.08
CA HIS A 143 -25.78 -9.71 5.64
C HIS A 143 -24.74 -8.87 4.88
N GLU A 144 -23.70 -9.50 4.32
CA GLU A 144 -22.57 -8.80 3.71
C GLU A 144 -22.75 -8.47 2.22
N VAL A 145 -23.85 -8.88 1.54
CA VAL A 145 -24.04 -8.70 0.08
C VAL A 145 -23.64 -7.31 -0.46
N PRO A 146 -24.16 -6.18 0.05
CA PRO A 146 -23.83 -4.87 -0.51
C PRO A 146 -22.34 -4.53 -0.34
N PHE A 147 -21.69 -5.01 0.72
CA PHE A 147 -20.28 -4.74 1.01
C PHE A 147 -19.36 -5.69 0.25
N ASP A 148 -19.75 -6.95 0.13
CA ASP A 148 -19.02 -7.96 -0.62
C ASP A 148 -18.92 -7.58 -2.09
N SER A 149 -19.92 -6.89 -2.65
CA SER A 149 -19.91 -6.36 -4.02
C SER A 149 -18.80 -5.34 -4.28
N GLN A 150 -18.32 -4.67 -3.23
CA GLN A 150 -17.35 -3.57 -3.32
C GLN A 150 -15.89 -4.03 -3.15
N MET A 151 -15.67 -5.27 -2.69
CA MET A 151 -14.33 -5.83 -2.48
C MET A 151 -13.96 -6.79 -3.61
N SER A 152 -12.73 -6.68 -4.10
CA SER A 152 -12.22 -7.43 -5.26
C SER A 152 -12.29 -8.95 -5.05
N ARG A 153 -12.08 -9.38 -3.80
CA ARG A 153 -12.10 -10.79 -3.39
C ARG A 153 -13.51 -11.40 -3.34
N THR A 154 -14.54 -10.61 -3.06
CA THR A 154 -15.87 -11.12 -2.68
C THR A 154 -16.97 -10.74 -3.64
N LYS A 155 -16.71 -9.84 -4.60
CA LYS A 155 -17.67 -9.44 -5.64
C LYS A 155 -18.23 -10.61 -6.47
N ASN A 156 -17.51 -11.72 -6.52
CA ASN A 156 -17.92 -12.94 -7.23
C ASN A 156 -18.65 -13.96 -6.35
N ARG A 157 -19.09 -13.59 -5.13
CA ARG A 157 -19.88 -14.48 -4.25
C ARG A 157 -21.26 -14.77 -4.88
N VAL A 158 -21.84 -15.92 -4.52
CA VAL A 158 -23.06 -16.45 -5.13
C VAL A 158 -24.25 -15.50 -4.97
N LEU A 159 -24.38 -14.86 -3.79
CA LEU A 159 -25.46 -13.90 -3.52
C LEU A 159 -25.24 -12.55 -4.21
N VAL A 160 -23.99 -12.10 -4.31
CA VAL A 160 -23.64 -10.84 -4.99
C VAL A 160 -23.91 -10.93 -6.50
N THR A 161 -23.60 -12.09 -7.09
CA THR A 161 -23.79 -12.35 -8.53
C THR A 161 -25.21 -12.76 -8.89
N GLY A 162 -26.14 -12.79 -7.91
CA GLY A 162 -27.55 -13.12 -8.12
C GLY A 162 -27.82 -14.58 -8.54
N LYS A 163 -26.85 -15.48 -8.38
CA LYS A 163 -26.96 -16.91 -8.77
C LYS A 163 -27.82 -17.74 -7.81
N LEU A 164 -28.05 -17.25 -6.59
CA LEU A 164 -28.93 -17.84 -5.60
C LEU A 164 -29.77 -16.74 -4.96
N THR A 165 -31.06 -17.00 -4.73
CA THR A 165 -31.95 -16.02 -4.10
C THR A 165 -31.69 -15.93 -2.59
N PRO A 166 -31.93 -14.76 -1.97
CA PRO A 166 -31.81 -14.61 -0.52
C PRO A 166 -32.66 -15.62 0.27
N LEU A 167 -33.86 -15.93 -0.21
CA LEU A 167 -34.76 -16.91 0.41
C LEU A 167 -34.13 -18.30 0.47
N HIS A 168 -33.48 -18.76 -0.60
CA HIS A 168 -32.79 -20.06 -0.61
C HIS A 168 -31.57 -20.07 0.32
N SER A 169 -30.86 -18.94 0.42
CA SER A 169 -29.72 -18.81 1.33
C SER A 169 -30.14 -18.92 2.79
N ILE A 170 -31.19 -18.21 3.19
CA ILE A 170 -31.72 -18.27 4.54
C ILE A 170 -32.37 -19.63 4.83
N GLY A 171 -33.10 -20.21 3.87
CA GLY A 171 -33.63 -21.57 4.00
C GLY A 171 -32.53 -22.61 4.24
N PHE A 172 -31.45 -22.57 3.44
CA PHE A 172 -30.28 -23.43 3.66
C PHE A 172 -29.66 -23.21 5.04
N ALA A 173 -29.54 -21.96 5.49
CA ALA A 173 -28.96 -21.64 6.79
C ALA A 173 -29.82 -22.15 7.97
N VAL A 174 -31.14 -21.94 7.93
CA VAL A 174 -32.07 -22.38 8.99
C VAL A 174 -32.08 -23.91 9.08
N THR A 175 -32.20 -24.60 7.96
CA THR A 175 -32.18 -26.07 7.94
C THR A 175 -30.84 -26.61 8.43
N SER A 176 -29.72 -26.04 7.98
CA SER A 176 -28.39 -26.48 8.43
C SER A 176 -28.16 -26.21 9.92
N ALA A 177 -28.62 -25.06 10.44
CA ALA A 177 -28.51 -24.74 11.85
C ALA A 177 -29.37 -25.68 12.71
N ALA A 178 -30.63 -25.91 12.34
CA ALA A 178 -31.54 -26.79 13.08
C ALA A 178 -31.03 -28.24 13.09
N CYS A 179 -30.64 -28.78 11.93
CA CYS A 179 -30.06 -30.12 11.84
C CYS A 179 -28.72 -30.22 12.59
N GLY A 180 -27.85 -29.21 12.47
CA GLY A 180 -26.54 -29.21 13.11
C GLY A 180 -26.62 -29.17 14.63
N ILE A 181 -27.44 -28.26 15.19
CA ILE A 181 -27.65 -28.16 16.64
C ILE A 181 -28.39 -29.39 17.16
N GLY A 182 -29.39 -29.90 16.43
CA GLY A 182 -30.10 -31.13 16.77
C GLY A 182 -29.17 -32.36 16.84
N LEU A 183 -28.28 -32.51 15.87
CA LEU A 183 -27.27 -33.59 15.88
C LEU A 183 -26.33 -33.50 17.09
N LEU A 184 -25.96 -32.29 17.52
CA LEU A 184 -25.12 -32.12 18.70
C LEU A 184 -25.88 -32.41 19.99
N HIS A 185 -27.13 -31.96 20.11
CA HIS A 185 -27.95 -32.15 21.30
C HIS A 185 -28.30 -33.63 21.52
N PHE A 186 -28.80 -34.31 20.48
CA PHE A 186 -29.22 -35.72 20.60
C PHE A 186 -28.08 -36.72 20.41
N GLY A 187 -27.04 -36.35 19.68
CA GLY A 187 -25.96 -37.26 19.28
C GLY A 187 -24.64 -37.07 20.01
N VAL A 188 -24.48 -35.98 20.78
CA VAL A 188 -23.22 -35.67 21.49
C VAL A 188 -23.50 -35.31 22.95
N ASN A 189 -23.90 -34.05 23.23
CA ASN A 189 -24.37 -33.58 24.53
C ASN A 189 -24.86 -32.11 24.47
N ASP A 190 -25.55 -31.70 25.53
CA ASP A 190 -26.12 -30.35 25.67
C ASP A 190 -25.08 -29.24 25.67
N LEU A 191 -23.90 -29.49 26.24
CA LEU A 191 -22.85 -28.50 26.35
C LEU A 191 -22.27 -28.15 24.96
N ALA A 192 -22.00 -29.16 24.13
CA ALA A 192 -21.54 -28.97 22.75
C ALA A 192 -22.60 -28.28 21.87
N ALA A 193 -23.88 -28.62 22.07
CA ALA A 193 -25.00 -27.98 21.40
C ALA A 193 -25.15 -26.51 21.79
N LEU A 194 -25.08 -26.20 23.10
CA LEU A 194 -25.17 -24.84 23.62
C LEU A 194 -24.00 -23.98 23.14
N LEU A 195 -22.76 -24.49 23.20
CA LEU A 195 -21.58 -23.79 22.69
C LEU A 195 -21.72 -23.50 21.19
N SER A 196 -22.27 -24.43 20.41
CA SER A 196 -22.48 -24.25 18.97
C SER A 196 -23.58 -23.23 18.67
N ALA A 197 -24.69 -23.27 19.39
CA ALA A 197 -25.79 -22.30 19.25
C ALA A 197 -25.35 -20.89 19.66
N ALA A 198 -24.63 -20.77 20.78
CA ALA A 198 -24.06 -19.52 21.25
C ALA A 198 -23.04 -18.96 20.25
N ASN A 199 -22.18 -19.81 19.67
CA ASN A 199 -21.20 -19.38 18.68
C ASN A 199 -21.87 -18.92 17.37
N LEU A 200 -22.94 -19.60 16.94
CA LEU A 200 -23.74 -19.18 15.79
C LEU A 200 -24.31 -17.77 16.01
N PHE A 201 -24.94 -17.53 17.15
CA PHE A 201 -25.47 -16.22 17.52
C PHE A 201 -24.37 -15.15 17.63
N LEU A 202 -23.26 -15.47 18.30
CA LEU A 202 -22.11 -14.57 18.45
C LEU A 202 -21.54 -14.17 17.08
N TYR A 203 -21.42 -15.12 16.14
CA TYR A 203 -20.90 -14.84 14.80
C TYR A 203 -21.85 -13.96 13.99
N THR A 204 -23.13 -14.33 13.91
CA THR A 204 -24.09 -13.70 12.98
C THR A 204 -24.67 -12.41 13.52
N SER A 205 -25.04 -12.36 14.81
CA SER A 205 -25.76 -11.25 15.42
C SER A 205 -24.86 -10.21 16.10
N ILE A 206 -23.66 -10.59 16.52
CA ILE A 206 -22.73 -9.69 17.23
C ILE A 206 -21.52 -9.36 16.36
N TYR A 207 -20.71 -10.35 16.00
CA TYR A 207 -19.45 -10.14 15.29
C TYR A 207 -19.65 -9.54 13.89
N THR A 208 -20.54 -10.12 13.06
CA THR A 208 -20.74 -9.65 11.68
C THR A 208 -21.14 -8.17 11.61
N PRO A 209 -22.12 -7.67 12.38
CA PRO A 209 -22.41 -6.24 12.46
C PRO A 209 -21.26 -5.40 13.03
N MET A 210 -20.57 -5.89 14.07
CA MET A 210 -19.48 -5.15 14.73
C MET A 210 -18.33 -4.79 13.79
N LYS A 211 -18.08 -5.57 12.72
CA LYS A 211 -17.06 -5.24 11.70
C LYS A 211 -17.22 -3.83 11.11
N ARG A 212 -18.42 -3.25 11.20
CA ARG A 212 -18.75 -1.89 10.75
C ARG A 212 -18.70 -0.83 11.84
N MET A 213 -18.81 -1.24 13.10
CA MET A 213 -19.06 -0.33 14.21
C MET A 213 -17.77 0.03 14.97
N THR A 214 -16.87 -0.94 15.15
CA THR A 214 -15.72 -0.76 16.04
C THR A 214 -14.57 -1.71 15.70
N ILE A 215 -13.35 -1.32 16.05
CA ILE A 215 -12.15 -2.17 15.97
C ILE A 215 -12.24 -3.42 16.86
N LEU A 216 -13.12 -3.41 17.88
CA LEU A 216 -13.35 -4.55 18.78
C LEU A 216 -13.85 -5.80 18.06
N ASN A 217 -14.32 -5.67 16.81
CA ASN A 217 -14.74 -6.80 15.99
C ASN A 217 -13.67 -7.89 15.91
N THR A 218 -12.37 -7.54 15.86
CA THR A 218 -11.29 -8.53 15.75
C THR A 218 -11.18 -9.37 17.03
N TRP A 219 -11.34 -8.77 18.21
CA TRP A 219 -11.34 -9.51 19.48
C TRP A 219 -12.55 -10.43 19.61
N VAL A 220 -13.75 -9.93 19.30
CA VAL A 220 -14.99 -10.74 19.35
C VAL A 220 -14.96 -11.86 18.31
N GLY A 221 -14.51 -11.57 17.09
CA GLY A 221 -14.32 -12.56 16.04
C GLY A 221 -13.28 -13.61 16.41
N SER A 222 -12.28 -13.24 17.22
CA SER A 222 -11.29 -14.19 17.74
C SER A 222 -11.90 -15.17 18.74
N VAL A 223 -12.88 -14.74 19.54
CA VAL A 223 -13.66 -15.65 20.40
C VAL A 223 -14.42 -16.66 19.53
N VAL A 224 -15.10 -16.21 18.47
CA VAL A 224 -15.82 -17.11 17.56
C VAL A 224 -14.89 -18.19 16.99
N GLY A 225 -13.70 -17.80 16.54
CA GLY A 225 -12.71 -18.71 15.97
C GLY A 225 -12.09 -19.68 17.00
N ALA A 226 -12.20 -19.38 18.30
CA ALA A 226 -11.60 -20.14 19.39
C ALA A 226 -12.57 -21.14 20.06
N ILE A 227 -13.88 -21.01 19.84
CA ILE A 227 -14.91 -21.92 20.37
C ILE A 227 -14.88 -23.34 19.74
N PRO A 228 -14.53 -23.57 18.46
CA PRO A 228 -14.61 -24.92 17.87
C PRO A 228 -13.85 -26.03 18.63
N PRO A 229 -12.61 -25.84 19.12
CA PRO A 229 -11.96 -26.82 20.00
C PRO A 229 -12.73 -27.07 21.30
N LEU A 230 -13.40 -26.06 21.87
CA LEU A 230 -14.22 -26.24 23.08
C LEU A 230 -15.44 -27.13 22.79
N ILE A 231 -16.08 -26.96 21.63
CA ILE A 231 -17.20 -27.81 21.19
C ILE A 231 -16.73 -29.26 21.09
N GLY A 232 -15.55 -29.49 20.51
CA GLY A 232 -14.95 -30.82 20.42
C GLY A 232 -14.61 -31.42 21.78
N TRP A 233 -13.94 -30.65 22.63
CA TRP A 233 -13.53 -31.08 23.97
C TRP A 233 -14.73 -31.42 24.85
N ALA A 234 -15.73 -30.53 24.89
CA ALA A 234 -17.00 -30.76 25.57
C ALA A 234 -17.73 -31.97 24.98
N GLY A 235 -17.65 -32.17 23.65
CA GLY A 235 -18.26 -33.30 22.98
C GLY A 235 -17.74 -34.66 23.44
N CYS A 236 -16.46 -34.74 23.81
CA CYS A 236 -15.84 -35.98 24.27
C CYS A 236 -15.88 -36.14 25.80
N SER A 237 -15.59 -35.09 26.56
CA SER A 237 -15.45 -35.15 28.02
C SER A 237 -16.70 -34.75 28.81
N GLY A 238 -17.68 -34.10 28.17
CA GLY A 238 -18.85 -33.51 28.83
C GLY A 238 -18.55 -32.30 29.73
N SER A 239 -17.30 -31.83 29.79
CA SER A 239 -16.86 -30.73 30.65
C SER A 239 -15.84 -29.83 29.95
N LEU A 240 -15.43 -28.73 30.60
CA LEU A 240 -14.44 -27.78 30.08
C LEU A 240 -13.29 -27.63 31.09
N ASP A 241 -12.28 -28.46 30.93
CA ASP A 241 -11.10 -28.42 31.77
C ASP A 241 -10.08 -27.37 31.29
N ILE A 242 -9.01 -27.18 32.06
CA ILE A 242 -7.92 -26.26 31.72
C ILE A 242 -7.32 -26.52 30.33
N GLY A 243 -7.33 -27.78 29.88
CA GLY A 243 -6.87 -28.16 28.55
C GLY A 243 -7.72 -27.61 27.40
N ALA A 244 -9.04 -27.56 27.59
CA ALA A 244 -9.96 -26.94 26.65
C ALA A 244 -9.65 -25.44 26.50
N TYR A 245 -9.40 -24.76 27.62
CA TYR A 245 -9.08 -23.32 27.64
C TYR A 245 -7.71 -22.99 27.03
N ILE A 246 -6.71 -23.87 27.16
CA ILE A 246 -5.40 -23.67 26.52
C ILE A 246 -5.51 -23.80 25.00
N LEU A 247 -6.26 -24.79 24.49
CA LEU A 247 -6.51 -24.94 23.04
C LEU A 247 -7.33 -23.76 22.49
N CYS A 248 -8.35 -23.32 23.23
CA CYS A 248 -9.11 -22.12 22.94
C CYS A 248 -8.19 -20.88 22.89
N GLY A 249 -7.36 -20.69 23.91
CA GLY A 249 -6.41 -19.58 24.00
C GLY A 249 -5.42 -19.56 22.83
N LEU A 250 -4.92 -20.72 22.41
CA LEU A 250 -4.02 -20.84 21.26
C LEU A 250 -4.70 -20.39 19.97
N LEU A 251 -5.92 -20.86 19.69
CA LEU A 251 -6.67 -20.42 18.50
C LEU A 251 -7.09 -18.96 18.58
N TYR A 252 -7.45 -18.47 19.77
CA TYR A 252 -7.78 -17.07 20.00
C TYR A 252 -6.59 -16.18 19.68
N ALA A 253 -5.42 -16.48 20.26
CA ALA A 253 -4.21 -15.71 20.05
C ALA A 253 -3.73 -15.79 18.58
N TRP A 254 -3.85 -16.96 17.94
CA TRP A 254 -3.51 -17.15 16.52
C TRP A 254 -4.30 -16.24 15.56
N GLN A 255 -5.53 -15.86 15.90
CA GLN A 255 -6.32 -15.01 15.01
C GLN A 255 -5.65 -13.67 14.76
N PHE A 256 -4.96 -13.09 15.74
CA PHE A 256 -4.37 -11.75 15.62
C PHE A 256 -3.23 -11.67 14.60
N PRO A 257 -2.11 -12.41 14.71
CA PRO A 257 -1.03 -12.33 13.73
C PRO A 257 -1.51 -12.70 12.32
N HIS A 258 -2.39 -13.71 12.20
CA HIS A 258 -2.93 -14.14 10.91
C HIS A 258 -3.89 -13.11 10.29
N PHE A 259 -4.92 -12.67 11.03
CA PHE A 259 -5.95 -11.77 10.51
C PHE A 259 -5.44 -10.34 10.36
N ASN A 260 -4.60 -9.85 11.28
CA ASN A 260 -4.02 -8.51 11.16
C ASN A 260 -3.11 -8.42 9.93
N ALA A 261 -2.28 -9.44 9.67
CA ALA A 261 -1.48 -9.51 8.44
C ALA A 261 -2.35 -9.56 7.18
N LEU A 262 -3.40 -10.41 7.17
CA LEU A 262 -4.32 -10.47 6.04
C LEU A 262 -5.05 -9.13 5.81
N SER A 263 -5.49 -8.49 6.89
CA SER A 263 -6.23 -7.24 6.80
C SER A 263 -5.37 -6.07 6.35
N TRP A 264 -4.06 -6.12 6.58
CA TRP A 264 -3.08 -5.16 6.06
C TRP A 264 -3.08 -5.11 4.53
N ASN A 265 -3.06 -6.27 3.88
CA ASN A 265 -3.08 -6.37 2.42
C ASN A 265 -4.42 -5.97 1.79
N LEU A 266 -5.50 -5.96 2.59
CA LEU A 266 -6.87 -5.68 2.13
C LEU A 266 -7.38 -4.31 2.58
N ARG A 267 -6.52 -3.45 3.14
CA ARG A 267 -6.89 -2.11 3.62
C ARG A 267 -7.67 -1.27 2.62
N PRO A 268 -7.28 -1.18 1.33
CA PRO A 268 -8.01 -0.36 0.37
C PRO A 268 -9.44 -0.86 0.17
N ASP A 269 -9.62 -2.18 0.07
CA ASP A 269 -10.93 -2.82 -0.09
C ASP A 269 -11.78 -2.68 1.19
N TYR A 270 -11.18 -2.81 2.38
CA TYR A 270 -11.87 -2.62 3.65
C TYR A 270 -12.30 -1.17 3.86
N SER A 271 -11.43 -0.20 3.55
CA SER A 271 -11.74 1.23 3.61
C SER A 271 -12.88 1.58 2.63
N ARG A 272 -12.79 1.12 1.38
CA ARG A 272 -13.83 1.34 0.35
C ARG A 272 -15.18 0.80 0.76
N ALA A 273 -15.22 -0.45 1.24
CA ALA A 273 -16.47 -1.04 1.70
C ALA A 273 -16.97 -0.36 2.97
N GLY A 274 -16.11 0.28 3.78
CA GLY A 274 -16.38 1.02 5.02
C GLY A 274 -16.21 0.22 6.33
N TYR A 275 -15.41 -0.86 6.29
CA TYR A 275 -15.14 -1.70 7.45
C TYR A 275 -14.20 -1.01 8.44
N ARG A 276 -14.51 -1.10 9.74
CA ARG A 276 -13.69 -0.53 10.82
C ARG A 276 -12.64 -1.54 11.30
N MET A 277 -11.72 -1.88 10.42
CA MET A 277 -10.59 -2.75 10.74
C MET A 277 -9.47 -1.95 11.40
N MET A 278 -8.76 -2.57 12.36
CA MET A 278 -7.61 -1.96 13.03
C MET A 278 -6.52 -1.58 12.03
N ALA A 279 -6.32 -2.38 10.98
CA ALA A 279 -5.40 -2.09 9.90
C ALA A 279 -5.73 -0.79 9.15
N VAL A 280 -7.00 -0.37 9.08
CA VAL A 280 -7.42 0.88 8.39
C VAL A 280 -7.42 2.06 9.36
N THR A 281 -7.94 1.86 10.57
CA THR A 281 -8.21 2.93 11.54
C THR A 281 -7.05 3.24 12.49
N ASN A 282 -6.24 2.23 12.86
CA ASN A 282 -5.10 2.39 13.75
C ASN A 282 -3.98 1.36 13.42
N PRO A 283 -3.17 1.62 12.38
CA PRO A 283 -2.09 0.74 11.94
C PRO A 283 -1.09 0.36 13.03
N ASP A 284 -0.75 1.28 13.93
CA ASP A 284 0.20 1.02 15.01
C ASP A 284 -0.35 0.09 16.10
N LEU A 285 -1.63 0.24 16.44
CA LEU A 285 -2.30 -0.71 17.32
C LEU A 285 -2.39 -2.08 16.66
N CYS A 286 -2.63 -2.15 15.34
CA CYS A 286 -2.68 -3.40 14.57
C CYS A 286 -1.39 -4.22 14.74
N ARG A 287 -0.24 -3.55 14.54
CA ARG A 287 1.09 -4.14 14.73
C ARG A 287 1.35 -4.57 16.17
N ARG A 288 1.16 -3.66 17.14
CA ARG A 288 1.40 -3.96 18.57
C ARG A 288 0.54 -5.12 19.06
N THR A 289 -0.69 -5.21 18.57
CA THR A 289 -1.62 -6.29 18.91
C THR A 289 -1.15 -7.61 18.31
N ALA A 290 -0.78 -7.64 17.02
CA ALA A 290 -0.22 -8.85 16.39
C ALA A 290 0.98 -9.38 17.19
N LEU A 291 1.94 -8.51 17.50
CA LEU A 291 3.13 -8.86 18.28
C LEU A 291 2.81 -9.42 19.67
N ARG A 292 1.93 -8.76 20.42
CA ARG A 292 1.51 -9.21 21.76
C ARG A 292 0.91 -10.61 21.73
N TYR A 293 0.07 -10.90 20.74
CA TYR A 293 -0.59 -12.19 20.64
C TYR A 293 0.34 -13.28 20.08
N THR A 294 1.34 -12.94 19.27
CA THR A 294 2.41 -13.88 18.90
C THR A 294 3.24 -14.30 20.11
N PHE A 295 3.57 -13.37 21.01
CA PHE A 295 4.17 -13.71 22.30
C PHE A 295 3.24 -14.59 23.16
N ALA A 296 1.94 -14.30 23.18
CA ALA A 296 0.96 -15.11 23.90
C ALA A 296 0.87 -16.54 23.37
N ILE A 297 0.97 -16.76 22.04
CA ILE A 297 1.04 -18.12 21.44
C ILE A 297 2.28 -18.87 21.95
N GLY A 298 3.42 -18.19 22.02
CA GLY A 298 4.64 -18.75 22.61
C GLY A 298 4.41 -19.21 24.04
N LEU A 299 3.88 -18.32 24.89
CA LEU A 299 3.58 -18.63 26.30
C LEU A 299 2.60 -19.80 26.45
N LEU A 300 1.50 -19.79 25.69
CA LEU A 300 0.49 -20.85 25.74
C LEU A 300 1.03 -22.20 25.26
N SER A 301 1.97 -22.19 24.31
CA SER A 301 2.66 -23.39 23.84
C SER A 301 3.57 -24.01 24.91
N PHE A 302 4.14 -23.19 25.81
CA PHE A 302 4.87 -23.66 27.01
C PHE A 302 3.94 -24.08 28.15
N MET A 303 2.75 -23.49 28.28
CA MET A 303 1.77 -23.92 29.27
C MET A 303 1.17 -25.29 28.93
N ALA A 304 1.04 -25.64 27.65
CA ALA A 304 0.39 -26.89 27.25
C ALA A 304 1.06 -28.17 27.86
N PRO A 305 2.40 -28.29 27.92
CA PRO A 305 3.04 -29.38 28.66
C PRO A 305 2.95 -29.29 30.18
N VAL A 306 2.86 -28.09 30.76
CA VAL A 306 2.76 -27.91 32.22
C VAL A 306 1.45 -28.48 32.76
N PHE A 307 0.40 -28.47 31.94
CA PHE A 307 -0.92 -29.04 32.29
C PHE A 307 -1.17 -30.41 31.63
N ASP A 308 -0.11 -31.13 31.25
CA ASP A 308 -0.16 -32.49 30.69
C ASP A 308 -1.04 -32.66 29.43
N ILE A 309 -1.25 -31.59 28.67
CA ILE A 309 -2.02 -31.63 27.41
C ILE A 309 -1.14 -32.13 26.25
N THR A 310 0.14 -31.79 26.30
CA THR A 310 1.13 -32.12 25.26
C THR A 310 2.48 -32.47 25.88
N ASN A 311 3.38 -33.07 25.11
CA ASN A 311 4.73 -33.35 25.58
C ASN A 311 5.62 -32.09 25.52
N ILE A 312 6.64 -31.96 26.38
CA ILE A 312 7.63 -30.87 26.35
C ILE A 312 8.28 -30.67 24.97
N TRP A 313 8.41 -31.73 24.17
CA TRP A 313 8.88 -31.66 22.78
C TRP A 313 8.01 -30.76 21.88
N PHE A 314 6.72 -30.58 22.19
CA PHE A 314 5.85 -29.63 21.50
C PHE A 314 6.28 -28.18 21.75
N ALA A 315 6.60 -27.83 23.01
CA ALA A 315 7.09 -26.51 23.36
C ALA A 315 8.47 -26.23 22.73
N LEU A 316 9.40 -27.19 22.83
CA LEU A 316 10.73 -27.06 22.22
C LEU A 316 10.67 -27.00 20.69
N GLY A 317 9.81 -27.82 20.06
CA GLY A 317 9.64 -27.85 18.60
C GLY A 317 8.94 -26.61 18.04
N SER A 318 8.04 -25.97 18.81
CA SER A 318 7.37 -24.74 18.41
C SER A 318 8.20 -23.48 18.66
N LEU A 319 9.20 -23.52 19.56
CA LEU A 319 10.02 -22.38 19.93
C LEU A 319 10.75 -21.70 18.75
N PRO A 320 11.41 -22.42 17.81
CA PRO A 320 12.04 -21.78 16.66
C PRO A 320 11.03 -21.05 15.77
N LEU A 321 9.84 -21.64 15.59
CA LEU A 321 8.77 -21.07 14.77
C LEU A 321 8.17 -19.82 15.44
N ASN A 322 7.87 -19.90 16.74
CA ASN A 322 7.35 -18.78 17.52
C ASN A 322 8.37 -17.64 17.62
N GLY A 323 9.66 -17.97 17.82
CA GLY A 323 10.76 -17.00 17.79
C GLY A 323 10.92 -16.34 16.41
N TYR A 324 10.77 -17.11 15.33
CA TYR A 324 10.79 -16.58 13.97
C TYR A 324 9.60 -15.68 13.68
N PHE A 325 8.39 -16.01 14.12
CA PHE A 325 7.23 -15.12 13.97
C PHE A 325 7.38 -13.84 14.78
N CYS A 326 7.90 -13.91 16.01
CA CYS A 326 8.24 -12.71 16.79
C CYS A 326 9.30 -11.87 16.08
N TYR A 327 10.31 -12.51 15.49
CA TYR A 327 11.33 -11.84 14.69
C TYR A 327 10.72 -11.17 13.46
N LEU A 328 9.87 -11.83 12.70
CA LEU A 328 9.23 -11.26 11.51
C LEU A 328 8.36 -10.05 11.85
N GLU A 329 7.59 -10.11 12.94
CA GLU A 329 6.77 -8.99 13.40
C GLU A 329 7.61 -7.85 14.00
N TYR A 330 8.79 -8.16 14.49
CA TYR A 330 9.79 -7.19 14.94
C TYR A 330 10.60 -6.59 13.79
N THR A 331 10.85 -7.36 12.71
CA THR A 331 11.63 -6.91 11.56
C THR A 331 10.80 -6.14 10.57
N LYS A 332 11.09 -4.86 10.53
CA LYS A 332 10.69 -3.90 9.51
C LYS A 332 11.14 -4.34 8.10
N ALA A 333 10.20 -4.66 7.22
CA ALA A 333 10.27 -4.32 5.80
C ALA A 333 10.26 -2.78 5.68
N LEU A 334 11.03 -2.16 4.76
CA LEU A 334 11.51 -0.75 4.85
C LEU A 334 10.56 0.20 5.60
N GLU A 335 10.88 0.41 6.86
CA GLU A 335 10.14 1.23 7.80
C GLU A 335 11.21 1.95 8.64
N ASN A 336 12.08 2.67 7.92
CA ASN A 336 13.22 3.40 8.48
C ASN A 336 12.82 4.63 9.30
N GLY A 337 11.53 4.97 9.34
CA GLY A 337 10.99 6.10 10.09
C GLY A 337 10.92 7.41 9.30
N LEU A 338 11.44 7.42 8.07
CA LEU A 338 11.57 8.59 7.22
C LEU A 338 10.39 8.73 6.24
N VAL A 339 10.29 9.90 5.59
CA VAL A 339 9.28 10.26 4.57
C VAL A 339 7.86 9.83 4.92
N ARG A 340 7.38 10.23 6.11
CA ARG A 340 5.99 10.01 6.54
C ARG A 340 4.97 10.81 5.74
N THR A 341 5.45 11.87 5.12
CA THR A 341 4.83 12.62 4.03
C THR A 341 5.77 12.58 2.83
N PRO A 342 5.30 12.90 1.62
CA PRO A 342 6.18 12.97 0.45
C PRO A 342 7.34 13.95 0.69
N PRO A 343 8.59 13.64 0.28
CA PRO A 343 9.71 14.55 0.48
C PRO A 343 9.55 15.81 -0.37
N MET A 344 9.93 16.95 0.21
CA MET A 344 9.94 18.25 -0.46
C MET A 344 11.35 18.80 -0.53
N GLY A 345 11.78 19.28 -1.68
CA GLY A 345 13.12 19.83 -1.83
C GLY A 345 13.42 20.36 -3.22
N TRP A 346 14.71 20.38 -3.54
CA TRP A 346 15.24 20.82 -4.82
C TRP A 346 16.23 19.77 -5.36
N LEU A 347 16.20 19.52 -6.68
CA LEU A 347 17.02 18.54 -7.37
C LEU A 347 17.55 19.12 -8.70
N SER A 348 18.84 18.93 -8.98
CA SER A 348 19.53 19.68 -10.05
C SER A 348 19.19 19.26 -11.49
N TRP A 349 18.65 18.05 -11.71
CA TRP A 349 18.66 17.38 -13.01
C TRP A 349 17.91 18.11 -14.13
N GLU A 350 16.63 18.42 -13.98
CA GLU A 350 15.82 18.93 -15.10
C GLU A 350 16.33 20.27 -15.62
N ARG A 351 16.66 21.20 -14.72
CA ARG A 351 17.09 22.56 -15.09
C ARG A 351 18.57 22.68 -15.45
N PHE A 352 19.46 21.97 -14.75
CA PHE A 352 20.91 22.14 -14.87
C PHE A 352 21.61 20.96 -15.60
N ARG A 353 20.94 19.81 -15.71
CA ARG A 353 21.38 18.64 -16.47
C ARG A 353 22.81 18.23 -16.10
N CYS A 354 23.59 17.81 -17.08
CA CYS A 354 24.99 17.44 -16.94
C CYS A 354 25.94 18.56 -17.39
N ASN A 355 25.66 19.83 -17.07
CA ASN A 355 26.54 20.93 -17.43
C ASN A 355 27.81 20.92 -16.58
N THR A 356 28.96 20.55 -17.15
CA THR A 356 30.25 20.53 -16.44
C THR A 356 31.20 21.65 -16.87
N ASP A 357 30.80 22.53 -17.79
CA ASP A 357 31.64 23.62 -18.30
C ASP A 357 31.61 24.84 -17.37
N CYS A 358 32.27 24.71 -16.22
CA CYS A 358 32.40 25.81 -15.27
C CYS A 358 33.31 26.95 -15.73
N LYS A 359 33.99 26.81 -16.87
CA LYS A 359 34.84 27.87 -17.41
C LYS A 359 34.00 28.88 -18.19
N ASN A 360 33.11 28.39 -19.05
CA ASN A 360 32.28 29.25 -19.88
C ASN A 360 30.90 29.52 -19.26
N ASP A 361 30.44 28.65 -18.36
CA ASP A 361 29.13 28.78 -17.69
C ASP A 361 29.22 28.53 -16.17
N PRO A 362 30.02 29.34 -15.44
CA PRO A 362 30.35 29.11 -14.02
C PRO A 362 29.15 29.18 -13.08
N ASP A 363 28.08 29.86 -13.48
CA ASP A 363 26.91 30.04 -12.64
C ASP A 363 25.89 28.89 -12.81
N ASN A 364 25.95 28.10 -13.89
CA ASN A 364 25.00 27.01 -14.13
C ASN A 364 25.64 25.62 -14.18
N CYS A 365 26.97 25.53 -14.18
CA CYS A 365 27.63 24.23 -14.12
C CYS A 365 27.38 23.52 -12.78
N ILE A 366 27.35 22.19 -12.82
CA ILE A 366 27.21 21.32 -11.65
C ILE A 366 28.48 21.45 -10.80
N SER A 367 28.41 22.28 -9.77
CA SER A 367 29.54 22.64 -8.90
C SER A 367 29.08 22.88 -7.47
N GLU A 368 30.00 22.78 -6.51
CA GLU A 368 29.74 23.08 -5.09
C GLU A 368 29.05 24.45 -4.90
N ARG A 369 29.48 25.47 -5.65
CA ARG A 369 28.91 26.82 -5.60
C ARG A 369 27.43 26.85 -5.98
N LEU A 370 27.02 26.09 -7.01
CA LEU A 370 25.62 26.01 -7.43
C LEU A 370 24.73 25.54 -6.26
N PHE A 371 25.12 24.44 -5.60
CA PHE A 371 24.34 23.87 -4.50
C PHE A 371 24.35 24.75 -3.25
N GLN A 372 25.46 25.43 -2.95
CA GLN A 372 25.52 26.40 -1.86
C GLN A 372 24.54 27.58 -2.09
N VAL A 373 24.51 28.13 -3.31
CA VAL A 373 23.59 29.23 -3.66
C VAL A 373 22.14 28.78 -3.59
N MET A 374 21.81 27.58 -4.10
CA MET A 374 20.45 27.06 -4.01
C MET A 374 20.03 26.79 -2.57
N ALA A 375 20.93 26.27 -1.73
CA ALA A 375 20.68 26.06 -0.30
C ALA A 375 20.41 27.39 0.42
N ASP A 376 21.18 28.44 0.11
CA ASP A 376 20.95 29.77 0.68
C ASP A 376 19.59 30.34 0.27
N LEU A 377 19.24 30.23 -1.02
CA LEU A 377 17.95 30.73 -1.54
C LEU A 377 16.76 29.94 -0.99
N LEU A 378 16.88 28.63 -0.76
CA LEU A 378 15.82 27.88 -0.10
C LEU A 378 15.47 28.48 1.26
N ILE A 379 16.46 28.98 2.01
CA ILE A 379 16.26 29.65 3.29
C ILE A 379 15.75 31.08 3.10
N THR A 380 16.48 31.92 2.35
CA THR A 380 16.21 33.36 2.28
C THR A 380 14.92 33.68 1.52
N GLU A 381 14.53 32.86 0.55
CA GLU A 381 13.35 33.08 -0.28
C GLU A 381 12.09 32.38 0.24
N GLY A 382 12.18 31.68 1.40
CA GLY A 382 11.03 31.14 2.13
C GLY A 382 10.59 29.72 1.75
N TYR A 383 11.32 29.02 0.88
CA TYR A 383 11.01 27.64 0.49
C TYR A 383 11.16 26.67 1.66
N ALA A 384 12.24 26.77 2.43
CA ALA A 384 12.44 25.95 3.62
C ALA A 384 11.33 26.17 4.65
N ALA A 385 10.89 27.42 4.82
CA ALA A 385 9.75 27.75 5.68
C ALA A 385 8.42 27.19 5.15
N ALA A 386 8.30 26.91 3.85
CA ALA A 386 7.15 26.24 3.25
C ALA A 386 7.23 24.71 3.33
N GLY A 387 8.40 24.14 3.62
CA GLY A 387 8.62 22.70 3.82
C GLY A 387 9.71 22.09 2.93
N TYR A 388 10.28 22.83 1.98
CA TYR A 388 11.33 22.32 1.09
C TYR A 388 12.66 22.18 1.84
N GLU A 389 12.99 20.96 2.25
CA GLU A 389 14.13 20.70 3.15
C GLU A 389 15.31 19.97 2.49
N TYR A 390 15.11 19.31 1.35
CA TYR A 390 16.17 18.55 0.67
C TYR A 390 16.88 19.38 -0.42
N VAL A 391 18.21 19.27 -0.49
CA VAL A 391 19.06 19.76 -1.60
C VAL A 391 19.77 18.56 -2.21
N ASN A 392 19.32 18.13 -3.38
CA ASN A 392 19.75 16.88 -4.01
C ASN A 392 20.65 17.15 -5.22
N VAL A 393 21.87 16.61 -5.15
CA VAL A 393 22.81 16.52 -6.27
C VAL A 393 22.39 15.36 -7.16
N ASP A 394 22.19 15.61 -8.45
CA ASP A 394 21.95 14.56 -9.45
C ASP A 394 23.25 14.09 -10.14
N ASP A 395 23.16 13.40 -11.29
CA ASP A 395 24.32 12.88 -12.02
C ASP A 395 25.37 13.97 -12.34
N CYS A 396 26.58 13.53 -12.74
CA CYS A 396 27.70 14.35 -13.18
C CYS A 396 28.48 15.08 -12.08
N TRP A 397 28.36 14.69 -10.81
CA TRP A 397 29.19 15.22 -9.71
C TRP A 397 30.57 14.53 -9.58
N LEU A 398 30.72 13.36 -10.20
CA LEU A 398 31.89 12.47 -10.07
C LEU A 398 33.07 12.87 -10.97
N GLU A 399 34.27 12.44 -10.59
CA GLU A 399 35.40 12.21 -11.52
C GLU A 399 35.07 11.06 -12.48
N LYS A 400 35.75 11.01 -13.64
CA LYS A 400 35.55 9.91 -14.61
C LYS A 400 36.09 8.55 -14.15
N HIS A 401 36.92 8.53 -13.11
CA HIS A 401 37.50 7.32 -12.56
C HIS A 401 37.42 7.32 -11.03
N ARG A 402 37.20 6.13 -10.47
CA ARG A 402 37.34 5.88 -9.03
C ARG A 402 38.80 6.07 -8.60
N SER A 403 39.01 6.27 -7.31
CA SER A 403 40.35 6.25 -6.72
C SER A 403 41.04 4.90 -6.94
N PRO A 404 42.38 4.82 -6.80
CA PRO A 404 43.09 3.53 -6.80
C PRO A 404 42.57 2.52 -5.77
N ASN A 405 41.92 3.00 -4.70
CA ASN A 405 41.30 2.18 -3.66
C ASN A 405 39.84 1.79 -3.96
N GLY A 406 39.32 2.12 -5.14
CA GLY A 406 37.95 1.80 -5.57
C GLY A 406 36.86 2.76 -5.06
N GLN A 407 37.22 3.82 -4.32
CA GLN A 407 36.24 4.81 -3.82
C GLN A 407 35.81 5.81 -4.90
N LEU A 408 34.55 6.24 -4.86
CA LEU A 408 34.04 7.38 -5.62
C LEU A 408 34.79 8.66 -5.25
N ILE A 409 35.04 9.51 -6.25
CA ILE A 409 35.69 10.81 -6.07
C ILE A 409 34.80 11.88 -6.69
N ALA A 410 34.48 12.92 -5.93
CA ALA A 410 33.85 14.12 -6.49
C ALA A 410 34.85 14.87 -7.38
N ASP A 411 34.38 15.44 -8.48
CA ASP A 411 35.23 16.22 -9.39
C ASP A 411 35.98 17.32 -8.63
N ARG A 412 37.31 17.25 -8.64
CA ARG A 412 38.15 18.12 -7.80
C ARG A 412 38.10 19.58 -8.20
N SER A 413 37.77 19.87 -9.46
CA SER A 413 37.69 21.24 -9.95
C SER A 413 36.36 21.90 -9.61
N ARG A 414 35.27 21.12 -9.65
CA ARG A 414 33.89 21.60 -9.42
C ARG A 414 33.45 21.49 -7.97
N PHE A 415 34.00 20.54 -7.22
CA PHE A 415 33.76 20.30 -5.80
C PHE A 415 35.08 20.27 -5.01
N PRO A 416 35.84 21.39 -5.00
CA PRO A 416 37.19 21.43 -4.43
C PRO A 416 37.23 21.12 -2.92
N SER A 417 36.16 21.43 -2.19
CA SER A 417 36.05 21.13 -0.75
C SER A 417 35.57 19.70 -0.46
N GLY A 418 35.08 18.99 -1.48
CA GLY A 418 34.51 17.64 -1.40
C GLY A 418 33.07 17.57 -0.85
N MET A 419 32.40 16.44 -1.09
CA MET A 419 30.97 16.27 -0.77
C MET A 419 30.66 16.33 0.73
N ARG A 420 31.60 15.90 1.59
CA ARG A 420 31.46 16.03 3.05
C ARG A 420 31.30 17.48 3.48
N ALA A 421 32.12 18.39 2.92
CA ALA A 421 32.06 19.80 3.24
C ALA A 421 30.77 20.44 2.74
N LEU A 422 30.32 20.09 1.53
CA LEU A 422 29.03 20.53 1.01
C LEU A 422 27.85 20.04 1.86
N SER A 423 27.89 18.78 2.29
CA SER A 423 26.91 18.19 3.22
C SER A 423 26.87 18.95 4.55
N ASP A 424 28.03 19.17 5.18
CA ASP A 424 28.15 19.92 6.43
C ASP A 424 27.67 21.40 6.24
N TYR A 425 27.88 22.02 5.07
CA TYR A 425 27.35 23.34 4.74
C TYR A 425 25.81 23.34 4.69
N ILE A 426 25.21 22.40 3.95
CA ILE A 426 23.75 22.28 3.82
C ILE A 426 23.11 22.00 5.18
N HIS A 427 23.71 21.13 6.00
CA HIS A 427 23.27 20.88 7.37
C HIS A 427 23.37 22.12 8.27
N SER A 428 24.38 22.97 8.09
CA SER A 428 24.51 24.22 8.85
C SER A 428 23.36 25.20 8.61
N LYS A 429 22.63 25.04 7.49
CA LYS A 429 21.44 25.82 7.14
C LYS A 429 20.13 25.18 7.65
N GLY A 430 20.21 24.01 8.31
CA GLY A 430 19.05 23.25 8.73
C GLY A 430 18.37 22.47 7.60
N LEU A 431 19.02 22.34 6.45
CA LEU A 431 18.55 21.56 5.30
C LEU A 431 19.16 20.15 5.31
N LYS A 432 18.68 19.29 4.41
CA LYS A 432 19.10 17.90 4.24
C LYS A 432 19.83 17.74 2.91
N PHE A 433 20.91 16.97 2.91
CA PHE A 433 21.75 16.77 1.74
C PHE A 433 21.42 15.45 1.04
N GLY A 434 21.15 15.52 -0.27
CA GLY A 434 20.96 14.35 -1.12
C GLY A 434 22.03 14.20 -2.20
N ILE A 435 22.31 12.95 -2.56
CA ILE A 435 23.27 12.59 -3.60
C ILE A 435 22.66 11.61 -4.60
N TYR A 436 23.30 11.50 -5.77
CA TYR A 436 22.94 10.59 -6.84
C TYR A 436 24.00 9.50 -6.99
N GLU A 437 23.53 8.30 -7.30
CA GLU A 437 24.36 7.22 -7.82
C GLU A 437 23.53 6.36 -8.79
N ASP A 438 24.17 5.46 -9.54
CA ASP A 438 23.51 4.48 -10.40
C ASP A 438 23.81 3.05 -9.97
N TYR A 439 22.80 2.17 -9.98
CA TYR A 439 23.00 0.75 -9.74
C TYR A 439 23.92 0.07 -10.77
N GLY A 440 24.02 0.63 -11.98
CA GLY A 440 24.77 0.16 -13.13
C GLY A 440 26.28 0.04 -12.98
N ASN A 441 26.91 -0.38 -14.08
CA ASN A 441 28.36 -0.24 -14.25
C ASN A 441 28.77 1.22 -14.42
N TYR A 442 27.88 2.04 -15.00
CA TYR A 442 28.05 3.46 -15.19
C TYR A 442 26.75 4.18 -14.85
N THR A 443 26.86 5.46 -14.48
CA THR A 443 25.71 6.37 -14.45
C THR A 443 25.18 6.61 -15.85
N CYS A 444 23.97 7.13 -15.97
CA CYS A 444 23.38 7.47 -17.27
C CYS A 444 24.27 8.43 -18.10
N ALA A 445 25.01 9.35 -17.46
CA ALA A 445 25.98 10.23 -18.12
C ALA A 445 27.40 9.64 -18.26
N GLY A 446 27.57 8.35 -17.98
CA GLY A 446 28.83 7.62 -18.19
C GLY A 446 29.89 7.87 -17.11
N TYR A 447 29.51 8.19 -15.88
CA TYR A 447 30.41 8.21 -14.72
C TYR A 447 30.44 6.84 -14.03
N PRO A 448 31.38 6.54 -13.11
CA PRO A 448 31.46 5.23 -12.47
C PRO A 448 30.18 4.88 -11.69
N GLY A 449 29.53 3.75 -12.00
CA GLY A 449 28.38 3.23 -11.25
C GLY A 449 28.77 2.28 -10.12
N ILE A 450 27.79 1.79 -9.35
CA ILE A 450 28.00 1.12 -8.04
C ILE A 450 28.14 -0.42 -8.08
N ILE A 451 27.92 -1.09 -9.22
CA ILE A 451 28.06 -2.56 -9.29
C ILE A 451 29.47 -2.98 -8.84
N GLY A 452 29.53 -3.86 -7.83
CA GLY A 452 30.78 -4.35 -7.26
C GLY A 452 31.34 -3.50 -6.10
N HIS A 453 30.72 -2.34 -5.83
CA HIS A 453 31.13 -1.38 -4.79
C HIS A 453 29.98 -0.95 -3.88
N GLN A 454 28.87 -1.72 -3.84
CA GLN A 454 27.63 -1.31 -3.17
C GLN A 454 27.78 -1.02 -1.69
N TYR A 455 28.58 -1.83 -0.98
CA TYR A 455 28.76 -1.66 0.45
C TYR A 455 29.69 -0.48 0.76
N GLU A 456 30.76 -0.35 -0.02
CA GLU A 456 31.78 0.68 0.10
C GLU A 456 31.19 2.06 -0.17
N ASP A 457 30.40 2.21 -1.24
CA ASP A 457 29.81 3.48 -1.64
C ASP A 457 28.67 3.87 -0.69
N ALA A 458 27.86 2.91 -0.21
CA ALA A 458 26.86 3.19 0.82
C ALA A 458 27.51 3.68 2.12
N ARG A 459 28.64 3.09 2.52
CA ARG A 459 29.42 3.54 3.68
C ARG A 459 30.01 4.93 3.45
N LEU A 460 30.52 5.20 2.25
CA LEU A 460 31.07 6.50 1.89
C LEU A 460 30.00 7.61 1.99
N PHE A 461 28.79 7.35 1.49
CA PHE A 461 27.67 8.29 1.62
C PHE A 461 27.29 8.51 3.08
N ALA A 462 27.30 7.47 3.91
CA ALA A 462 27.07 7.62 5.34
C ALA A 462 28.18 8.44 6.04
N ASP A 463 29.44 8.24 5.65
CA ASP A 463 30.59 8.99 6.18
C ASP A 463 30.56 10.48 5.75
N TRP A 464 29.98 10.77 4.59
CA TRP A 464 29.65 12.13 4.12
C TRP A 464 28.37 12.70 4.72
N LYS A 465 27.67 11.94 5.57
CA LYS A 465 26.39 12.30 6.20
C LYS A 465 25.29 12.63 5.19
N VAL A 466 25.20 11.85 4.11
CA VAL A 466 24.10 12.00 3.15
C VAL A 466 22.77 11.57 3.77
N ASP A 467 21.71 12.37 3.57
CA ASP A 467 20.34 12.12 4.06
C ASP A 467 19.43 11.45 3.03
N TYR A 468 19.75 11.60 1.74
CA TYR A 468 18.93 11.13 0.61
C TYR A 468 19.83 10.57 -0.50
N VAL A 469 19.46 9.42 -1.06
CA VAL A 469 20.17 8.84 -2.22
C VAL A 469 19.16 8.57 -3.32
N LYS A 470 19.29 9.25 -4.47
CA LYS A 470 18.67 8.82 -5.72
C LYS A 470 19.58 7.77 -6.32
N LEU A 471 19.06 6.56 -6.46
CA LEU A 471 19.80 5.47 -7.09
C LEU A 471 19.16 5.11 -8.42
N ASP A 472 19.81 5.46 -9.52
CA ASP A 472 19.38 5.21 -10.89
C ASP A 472 19.60 3.76 -11.35
N GLY A 473 19.25 3.44 -12.60
CA GLY A 473 19.31 2.09 -13.15
C GLY A 473 19.80 1.98 -14.59
N CYS A 474 20.58 2.93 -15.09
CA CYS A 474 21.24 2.78 -16.38
C CYS A 474 22.31 1.67 -16.33
N TYR A 475 22.76 1.18 -17.49
CA TYR A 475 23.86 0.22 -17.62
C TYR A 475 23.80 -1.04 -16.71
N ALA A 476 22.59 -1.52 -16.39
CA ALA A 476 22.42 -2.79 -15.70
C ALA A 476 21.22 -3.60 -16.20
N PHE A 477 21.23 -4.89 -15.88
CA PHE A 477 20.23 -5.83 -16.35
C PHE A 477 18.87 -5.55 -15.68
N PRO A 478 17.76 -5.46 -16.45
CA PRO A 478 16.43 -5.13 -15.91
C PRO A 478 15.93 -6.09 -14.81
N SER A 479 16.37 -7.35 -14.83
CA SER A 479 16.04 -8.35 -13.79
C SER A 479 16.77 -8.11 -12.47
N ARG A 480 17.91 -7.40 -12.49
CA ARG A 480 18.74 -7.06 -11.32
C ARG A 480 18.47 -5.63 -10.80
N ASN A 481 17.99 -4.73 -11.66
CA ASN A 481 17.65 -3.33 -11.33
C ASN A 481 16.32 -3.17 -10.58
N GLY A 482 15.64 -4.28 -10.31
CA GLY A 482 14.20 -4.35 -10.07
C GLY A 482 13.67 -3.88 -8.71
N LYS A 483 14.34 -2.95 -8.00
CA LYS A 483 13.88 -2.49 -6.68
C LYS A 483 13.50 -1.01 -6.57
N GLY A 484 14.07 -0.10 -7.36
CA GLY A 484 13.78 1.35 -7.27
C GLY A 484 13.15 2.01 -8.51
N TRP A 485 13.20 1.34 -9.67
CA TRP A 485 12.75 1.89 -10.96
C TRP A 485 11.84 0.91 -11.72
N PRO A 486 10.53 0.85 -11.37
CA PRO A 486 9.53 0.10 -12.13
C PRO A 486 9.58 0.31 -13.65
N VAL A 487 9.92 1.52 -14.11
CA VAL A 487 9.94 1.87 -15.54
C VAL A 487 10.88 0.97 -16.36
N TYR A 488 12.10 0.70 -15.87
CA TYR A 488 13.04 -0.19 -16.56
C TYR A 488 12.55 -1.64 -16.64
N GLN A 489 11.80 -2.08 -15.63
CA GLN A 489 11.16 -3.40 -15.66
C GLN A 489 10.07 -3.43 -16.73
N ILE A 490 9.22 -2.40 -16.79
CA ILE A 490 8.13 -2.29 -17.76
C ILE A 490 8.70 -2.28 -19.19
N TYR A 491 9.79 -1.55 -19.45
CA TYR A 491 10.45 -1.53 -20.77
C TYR A 491 11.04 -2.86 -21.17
N ALA A 492 11.47 -3.67 -20.20
CA ALA A 492 11.89 -5.04 -20.41
C ALA A 492 10.73 -6.05 -20.50
N GLY A 493 9.46 -5.60 -20.47
CA GLY A 493 8.28 -6.47 -20.46
C GLY A 493 8.04 -7.20 -19.13
N ILE A 494 8.71 -6.77 -18.06
CA ILE A 494 8.64 -7.36 -16.72
C ILE A 494 7.62 -6.57 -15.89
N ARG A 495 6.65 -7.28 -15.29
CA ARG A 495 5.68 -6.66 -14.39
C ARG A 495 6.34 -6.26 -13.05
N PRO A 496 6.28 -4.98 -12.63
CA PRO A 496 6.88 -4.55 -11.37
C PRO A 496 6.26 -5.22 -10.15
N ASN A 497 7.11 -5.64 -9.20
CA ASN A 497 6.69 -6.17 -7.91
C ASN A 497 6.72 -5.06 -6.84
N TYR A 498 5.64 -4.26 -6.78
CA TYR A 498 5.53 -3.18 -5.81
C TYR A 498 5.66 -3.61 -4.35
N THR A 499 5.39 -4.88 -4.01
CA THR A 499 5.64 -5.38 -2.66
C THR A 499 7.13 -5.30 -2.33
N SER A 500 7.99 -5.87 -3.19
CA SER A 500 9.44 -5.78 -3.00
C SER A 500 9.94 -4.34 -3.04
N ILE A 501 9.39 -3.49 -3.92
CA ILE A 501 9.81 -2.10 -4.04
C ILE A 501 9.54 -1.34 -2.73
N LYS A 502 8.32 -1.46 -2.17
CA LYS A 502 7.97 -0.87 -0.86
C LYS A 502 8.86 -1.33 0.28
N GLU A 503 9.31 -2.58 0.25
CA GLU A 503 10.17 -3.15 1.29
C GLU A 503 11.62 -2.65 1.22
N ASN A 504 12.03 -1.96 0.14
CA ASN A 504 13.41 -1.59 -0.12
C ASN A 504 13.60 -0.11 -0.50
N CYS A 505 12.56 0.62 -0.89
CA CYS A 505 12.64 2.00 -1.37
C CYS A 505 11.59 2.92 -0.71
N ASN A 506 12.03 4.13 -0.32
CA ASN A 506 11.17 5.16 0.24
C ASN A 506 10.31 5.86 -0.80
N LEU A 507 10.75 5.85 -2.05
CA LEU A 507 10.03 6.31 -3.22
C LEU A 507 10.60 5.62 -4.46
N TRP A 508 9.85 5.59 -5.55
CA TRP A 508 10.27 4.97 -6.81
C TRP A 508 9.68 5.68 -8.02
N ARG A 509 10.50 5.80 -9.07
CA ARG A 509 10.15 6.43 -10.34
C ARG A 509 9.42 5.43 -11.24
N ASN A 510 8.13 5.70 -11.49
CA ASN A 510 7.27 4.76 -12.22
C ASN A 510 7.33 4.90 -13.75
N TYR A 511 7.74 6.07 -14.24
CA TYR A 511 7.59 6.46 -15.65
C TYR A 511 8.77 7.31 -16.13
N ASP A 512 8.69 7.73 -17.39
CA ASP A 512 9.70 8.53 -18.09
C ASP A 512 10.11 9.80 -17.33
N ASP A 513 11.32 10.26 -17.65
CA ASP A 513 11.84 11.53 -17.16
C ASP A 513 11.00 12.71 -17.65
N VAL A 514 10.63 13.59 -16.73
CA VAL A 514 9.98 14.85 -17.05
C VAL A 514 10.94 15.72 -17.85
N GLN A 515 10.41 16.33 -18.90
CA GLN A 515 11.08 17.34 -19.71
C GLN A 515 10.32 18.65 -19.59
N ASP A 516 11.03 19.78 -19.73
CA ASP A 516 10.44 21.13 -19.73
C ASP A 516 9.49 21.39 -20.91
N SER A 517 8.33 20.73 -20.89
CA SER A 517 7.28 20.82 -21.89
C SER A 517 5.94 20.33 -21.33
N TRP A 518 4.87 20.98 -21.76
CA TRP A 518 3.52 20.56 -21.39
C TRP A 518 3.21 19.11 -21.82
N VAL A 519 3.69 18.69 -22.99
CA VAL A 519 3.49 17.32 -23.51
C VAL A 519 4.07 16.25 -22.57
N SER A 520 5.22 16.51 -21.96
CA SER A 520 5.83 15.60 -20.98
C SER A 520 5.01 15.53 -19.69
N VAL A 521 4.55 16.67 -19.17
CA VAL A 521 3.67 16.71 -18.00
C VAL A 521 2.36 15.96 -18.28
N GLU A 522 1.77 16.17 -19.45
CA GLU A 522 0.56 15.48 -19.88
C GLU A 522 0.73 13.96 -19.97
N SER A 523 1.85 13.49 -20.54
CA SER A 523 2.12 12.06 -20.66
C SER A 523 2.27 11.39 -19.30
N ILE A 524 2.91 12.05 -18.34
CA ILE A 524 3.01 11.60 -16.94
C ILE A 524 1.62 11.55 -16.29
N ILE A 525 0.83 12.61 -16.40
CA ILE A 525 -0.54 12.66 -15.86
C ILE A 525 -1.40 11.52 -16.43
N ASP A 526 -1.30 11.27 -17.74
CA ASP A 526 -2.03 10.18 -18.38
C ASP A 526 -1.53 8.80 -17.96
N TYR A 527 -0.21 8.60 -17.84
CA TYR A 527 0.33 7.34 -17.32
C TYR A 527 -0.21 7.04 -15.93
N TYR A 528 -0.16 8.01 -15.02
CA TYR A 528 -0.65 7.85 -13.65
C TYR A 528 -2.16 7.63 -13.60
N GLY A 529 -2.92 8.37 -14.39
CA GLY A 529 -4.37 8.26 -14.46
C GLY A 529 -4.87 6.98 -15.14
N ASN A 530 -4.11 6.43 -16.10
CA ASN A 530 -4.46 5.19 -16.80
C ASN A 530 -4.06 3.94 -15.99
N ASN A 531 -2.99 4.04 -15.18
CA ASN A 531 -2.47 2.92 -14.38
C ASN A 531 -2.81 3.00 -12.89
N GLN A 532 -3.70 3.91 -12.49
CA GLN A 532 -4.03 4.22 -11.08
C GLN A 532 -4.49 3.02 -10.24
N ASP A 533 -5.12 2.00 -10.82
CA ASP A 533 -5.52 0.79 -10.09
C ASP A 533 -4.33 -0.07 -9.65
N LEU A 534 -3.22 0.00 -10.39
CA LEU A 534 -1.99 -0.71 -10.09
C LEU A 534 -1.09 0.11 -9.16
N ILE A 535 -0.92 1.41 -9.42
CA ILE A 535 0.12 2.22 -8.77
C ILE A 535 -0.36 2.87 -7.46
N ALA A 536 -1.57 3.44 -7.43
CA ALA A 536 -2.01 4.27 -6.30
C ALA A 536 -2.12 3.49 -4.97
N PRO A 537 -2.56 2.21 -4.94
CA PRO A 537 -2.62 1.44 -3.68
C PRO A 537 -1.25 1.16 -3.04
N ASN A 538 -0.16 1.42 -3.75
CA ASN A 538 1.19 1.19 -3.25
C ASN A 538 1.86 2.43 -2.64
N SER A 539 1.27 3.62 -2.83
CA SER A 539 1.77 4.85 -2.22
C SER A 539 1.22 5.03 -0.79
N GLY A 540 2.04 5.55 0.12
CA GLY A 540 1.65 5.86 1.49
C GLY A 540 2.83 6.22 2.39
N PRO A 541 2.58 6.52 3.68
CA PRO A 541 3.63 6.96 4.61
C PRO A 541 4.83 6.00 4.65
N GLY A 542 6.00 6.50 4.25
CA GLY A 542 7.25 5.75 4.16
C GLY A 542 7.60 5.23 2.76
N HIS A 543 6.67 5.26 1.80
CA HIS A 543 6.82 4.63 0.48
C HIS A 543 5.95 5.31 -0.61
N TRP A 544 6.53 6.16 -1.46
CA TRP A 544 5.78 7.03 -2.38
C TRP A 544 5.99 6.71 -3.86
N ASN A 545 4.95 6.89 -4.67
CA ASN A 545 5.12 6.93 -6.12
C ASN A 545 5.74 8.27 -6.53
N ASP A 546 6.75 8.24 -7.40
CA ASP A 546 7.45 9.43 -7.87
C ASP A 546 7.15 9.70 -9.37
N PRO A 547 6.31 10.71 -9.68
CA PRO A 547 6.05 11.18 -11.05
C PRO A 547 7.13 12.12 -11.61
N ASP A 548 8.29 12.19 -10.96
CA ASP A 548 9.43 13.05 -11.28
C ASP A 548 9.26 14.52 -10.84
N MET A 549 10.28 15.34 -11.12
CA MET A 549 10.43 16.71 -10.63
C MET A 549 9.32 17.69 -11.04
N LEU A 550 9.18 18.75 -10.24
CA LEU A 550 8.43 19.96 -10.59
C LEU A 550 9.30 20.88 -11.46
N ILE A 551 8.76 21.26 -12.62
CA ILE A 551 9.41 22.16 -13.60
C ILE A 551 8.78 23.57 -13.61
N VAL A 552 8.00 23.87 -12.56
CA VAL A 552 7.34 25.16 -12.36
C VAL A 552 8.37 26.27 -12.28
N GLY A 553 8.29 27.23 -13.20
CA GLY A 553 9.19 28.37 -13.28
C GLY A 553 10.37 28.23 -14.24
N ASN A 554 10.47 27.10 -14.97
CA ASN A 554 11.37 26.96 -16.11
C ASN A 554 10.80 27.66 -17.37
N PHE A 555 10.96 27.07 -18.55
CA PHE A 555 10.71 27.73 -19.83
C PHE A 555 9.47 27.19 -20.56
N GLY A 556 9.15 25.91 -20.38
CA GLY A 556 8.21 25.16 -21.21
C GLY A 556 6.76 25.11 -20.71
N LEU A 557 6.49 25.58 -19.48
CA LEU A 557 5.14 25.65 -18.93
C LEU A 557 4.59 27.07 -18.90
N SER A 558 3.36 27.24 -19.38
CA SER A 558 2.57 28.43 -19.11
C SER A 558 2.18 28.52 -17.63
N TYR A 559 1.66 29.68 -17.21
CA TYR A 559 1.19 29.87 -15.83
C TYR A 559 0.09 28.86 -15.44
N ASP A 560 -0.91 28.66 -16.31
CA ASP A 560 -1.98 27.69 -16.07
C ASP A 560 -1.46 26.24 -16.05
N GLN A 561 -0.48 25.90 -16.89
CA GLN A 561 0.14 24.57 -16.92
C GLN A 561 0.97 24.30 -15.67
N ALA A 562 1.69 25.30 -15.17
CA ALA A 562 2.41 25.22 -13.91
C ALA A 562 1.46 25.01 -12.72
N LYS A 563 0.33 25.74 -12.68
CA LYS A 563 -0.74 25.50 -11.68
C LYS A 563 -1.23 24.05 -11.78
N THR A 564 -1.42 23.53 -12.99
CA THR A 564 -1.88 22.15 -13.21
C THR A 564 -0.87 21.12 -12.72
N GLN A 565 0.42 21.28 -13.02
CA GLN A 565 1.46 20.35 -12.54
C GLN A 565 1.45 20.30 -11.00
N PHE A 566 1.52 21.46 -10.35
CA PHE A 566 1.60 21.52 -8.88
C PHE A 566 0.36 20.94 -8.20
N ALA A 567 -0.83 21.21 -8.75
CA ALA A 567 -2.09 20.66 -8.25
C ALA A 567 -2.16 19.13 -8.41
N ILE A 568 -1.80 18.60 -9.58
CA ILE A 568 -1.88 17.16 -9.82
C ILE A 568 -0.81 16.40 -9.03
N TRP A 569 0.41 16.91 -8.91
CA TRP A 569 1.43 16.30 -8.05
C TRP A 569 0.94 16.22 -6.59
N SER A 570 0.31 17.30 -6.11
CA SER A 570 -0.28 17.33 -4.76
C SER A 570 -1.46 16.37 -4.60
N ILE A 571 -2.30 16.18 -5.63
CA ILE A 571 -3.35 15.16 -5.61
C ILE A 571 -2.75 13.74 -5.62
N LEU A 572 -1.63 13.52 -6.30
CA LEU A 572 -0.97 12.22 -6.40
C LEU A 572 -0.17 11.85 -5.14
N ALA A 573 -0.05 12.75 -4.15
CA ALA A 573 0.85 12.59 -3.00
C ALA A 573 2.29 12.32 -3.46
N ALA A 574 2.74 13.14 -4.41
CA ALA A 574 4.04 13.02 -5.05
C ALA A 574 5.12 13.78 -4.27
N PRO A 575 6.39 13.35 -4.33
CA PRO A 575 7.50 14.21 -3.95
C PRO A 575 7.40 15.60 -4.62
N LEU A 576 7.53 16.67 -3.85
CA LEU A 576 7.60 18.03 -4.38
C LEU A 576 9.07 18.43 -4.51
N LEU A 577 9.77 17.79 -5.46
CA LEU A 577 11.17 18.08 -5.77
C LEU A 577 11.24 19.08 -6.92
N MET A 578 11.56 20.34 -6.61
CA MET A 578 11.73 21.40 -7.60
C MET A 578 13.02 21.19 -8.41
N SER A 579 12.99 21.44 -9.71
CA SER A 579 14.19 21.57 -10.52
C SER A 579 14.08 22.86 -11.34
N VAL A 580 14.47 23.97 -10.73
CA VAL A 580 14.33 25.34 -11.28
C VAL A 580 15.44 26.23 -10.73
N ASP A 581 15.81 27.28 -11.47
CA ASP A 581 16.79 28.26 -11.00
C ASP A 581 16.14 29.26 -10.03
N LEU A 582 16.40 29.09 -8.74
CA LEU A 582 15.80 29.92 -7.69
C LEU A 582 16.30 31.37 -7.73
N ARG A 583 17.41 31.67 -8.42
CA ARG A 583 17.95 33.03 -8.54
C ARG A 583 17.08 33.92 -9.41
N THR A 584 16.39 33.32 -10.38
CA THR A 584 15.70 34.04 -11.46
C THR A 584 14.25 33.61 -11.65
N ILE A 585 13.71 32.78 -10.76
CA ILE A 585 12.31 32.34 -10.85
C ILE A 585 11.36 33.55 -10.76
N ARG A 586 10.38 33.61 -11.67
CA ARG A 586 9.42 34.72 -11.69
C ARG A 586 8.49 34.65 -10.46
N PRO A 587 8.08 35.81 -9.88
CA PRO A 587 7.28 35.84 -8.65
C PRO A 587 6.02 34.98 -8.70
N GLU A 588 5.29 34.99 -9.81
CA GLU A 588 4.03 34.24 -9.96
C GLU A 588 4.23 32.71 -9.94
N PHE A 589 5.39 32.21 -10.39
CA PHE A 589 5.70 30.78 -10.29
C PHE A 589 6.23 30.41 -8.90
N LYS A 590 6.98 31.32 -8.28
CA LYS A 590 7.38 31.19 -6.86
C LYS A 590 6.15 31.10 -5.96
N GLU A 591 5.12 31.90 -6.20
CA GLU A 591 3.86 31.85 -5.45
C GLU A 591 3.15 30.49 -5.56
N ILE A 592 3.17 29.86 -6.75
CA ILE A 592 2.65 28.49 -6.92
C ILE A 592 3.40 27.53 -6.01
N LEU A 593 4.73 27.53 -6.06
CA LEU A 593 5.57 26.63 -5.26
C LEU A 593 5.47 26.90 -3.76
N LEU A 594 5.19 28.13 -3.33
CA LEU A 594 5.04 28.48 -1.91
C LEU A 594 3.59 28.38 -1.40
N ASN A 595 2.64 27.92 -2.21
CA ASN A 595 1.24 27.84 -1.81
C ASN A 595 1.02 26.82 -0.69
N ARG A 596 0.96 27.32 0.55
CA ARG A 596 0.81 26.52 1.77
C ARG A 596 -0.47 25.70 1.82
N LYS A 597 -1.56 26.17 1.19
CA LYS A 597 -2.82 25.42 1.18
C LYS A 597 -2.70 24.15 0.35
N ILE A 598 -2.03 24.24 -0.80
CA ILE A 598 -1.80 23.09 -1.69
C ILE A 598 -0.70 22.17 -1.12
N ILE A 599 0.36 22.73 -0.55
CA ILE A 599 1.37 21.95 0.19
C ILE A 599 0.72 21.15 1.32
N ALA A 600 -0.24 21.72 2.06
CA ALA A 600 -0.95 21.00 3.11
C ALA A 600 -1.79 19.83 2.57
N VAL A 601 -2.31 19.92 1.34
CA VAL A 601 -2.94 18.79 0.66
C VAL A 601 -1.91 17.72 0.33
N ASP A 602 -0.77 18.11 -0.24
CA ASP A 602 0.31 17.18 -0.57
C ASP A 602 0.80 16.42 0.69
N GLN A 603 1.10 17.17 1.74
CA GLN A 603 1.64 16.73 3.03
C GLN A 603 0.57 16.18 3.99
N ASP A 604 -0.64 15.89 3.53
CA ASP A 604 -1.69 15.34 4.40
C ASP A 604 -1.24 14.00 5.02
N PRO A 605 -1.33 13.84 6.36
CA PRO A 605 -0.75 12.69 7.06
C PRO A 605 -1.52 11.37 6.86
N LEU A 606 -2.70 11.36 6.22
CA LEU A 606 -3.29 10.08 5.78
C LEU A 606 -2.41 9.42 4.72
N GLY A 607 -1.67 10.22 3.94
CA GLY A 607 -0.79 9.74 2.89
C GLY A 607 -1.51 8.92 1.81
N ILE A 608 -2.80 9.18 1.59
CA ILE A 608 -3.56 8.48 0.56
C ILE A 608 -3.35 9.22 -0.76
N GLN A 609 -2.74 8.54 -1.73
CA GLN A 609 -2.65 9.04 -3.10
C GLN A 609 -4.05 9.17 -3.73
N GLY A 610 -4.31 10.32 -4.35
CA GLY A 610 -5.53 10.61 -5.08
C GLY A 610 -5.62 9.91 -6.45
N ARG A 611 -6.76 10.11 -7.12
CA ARG A 611 -7.18 9.35 -8.30
C ARG A 611 -7.94 10.22 -9.29
N ARG A 612 -7.88 9.86 -10.57
CA ARG A 612 -8.75 10.42 -11.61
C ARG A 612 -10.13 9.76 -11.51
N ILE A 613 -11.15 10.55 -11.20
CA ILE A 613 -12.54 10.10 -11.01
C ILE A 613 -13.43 10.39 -12.22
N TYR A 614 -13.02 11.32 -13.09
CA TYR A 614 -13.74 11.67 -14.31
C TYR A 614 -12.76 11.97 -15.45
N LYS A 615 -13.12 11.56 -16.68
CA LYS A 615 -12.45 11.94 -17.93
C LYS A 615 -13.44 11.95 -19.08
N HIS A 616 -13.71 13.11 -19.66
CA HIS A 616 -14.56 13.23 -20.85
C HIS A 616 -14.28 14.53 -21.62
N ARG A 617 -14.17 14.46 -22.96
CA ARG A 617 -14.02 15.63 -23.86
C ARG A 617 -12.94 16.64 -23.42
N GLY A 618 -11.79 16.14 -22.98
CA GLY A 618 -10.69 16.99 -22.52
C GLY A 618 -10.89 17.57 -21.12
N ILE A 619 -11.95 17.22 -20.38
CA ILE A 619 -12.10 17.57 -18.97
C ILE A 619 -11.77 16.36 -18.11
N GLU A 620 -10.96 16.57 -17.08
CA GLU A 620 -10.64 15.58 -16.07
C GLU A 620 -10.95 16.10 -14.67
N ILE A 621 -11.42 15.22 -13.80
CA ILE A 621 -11.59 15.53 -12.37
C ILE A 621 -10.80 14.50 -11.57
N TRP A 622 -9.96 15.01 -10.69
CA TRP A 622 -9.14 14.22 -9.79
C TRP A 622 -9.53 14.49 -8.34
N SER A 623 -9.44 13.49 -7.48
CA SER A 623 -9.85 13.59 -6.09
C SER A 623 -8.89 12.84 -5.17
N ARG A 624 -8.52 13.47 -4.05
CA ARG A 624 -7.67 12.92 -3.00
C ARG A 624 -8.42 13.01 -1.65
N PRO A 625 -8.64 11.88 -0.95
CA PRO A 625 -9.11 11.92 0.44
C PRO A 625 -8.02 12.53 1.35
N ILE A 626 -8.43 13.46 2.22
CA ILE A 626 -7.55 14.19 3.16
C ILE A 626 -8.24 14.34 4.53
N ASN A 627 -7.49 14.80 5.53
CA ASN A 627 -8.04 15.22 6.81
C ASN A 627 -8.80 16.55 6.72
N PRO A 628 -9.70 16.83 7.69
CA PRO A 628 -10.16 15.94 8.77
C PRO A 628 -11.14 14.85 8.29
N ILE A 629 -11.22 13.75 9.04
CA ILE A 629 -12.24 12.71 8.86
C ILE A 629 -13.28 12.86 9.98
N VAL A 630 -14.56 12.94 9.61
CA VAL A 630 -15.67 13.04 10.57
C VAL A 630 -16.54 11.80 10.45
N GLY A 631 -16.52 10.95 11.48
CA GLY A 631 -17.25 9.68 11.49
C GLY A 631 -16.74 8.70 10.44
N THR A 632 -17.42 8.62 9.29
CA THR A 632 -17.01 7.81 8.13
C THR A 632 -16.78 8.64 6.87
N PHE A 633 -16.89 9.97 6.96
CA PHE A 633 -16.75 10.88 5.84
C PHE A 633 -15.36 11.50 5.84
N TYR A 634 -14.64 11.37 4.72
CA TYR A 634 -13.38 12.07 4.49
C TYR A 634 -13.66 13.49 4.02
N SER A 635 -12.72 14.38 4.30
CA SER A 635 -12.54 15.61 3.54
C SER A 635 -11.81 15.28 2.23
N TYR A 636 -11.91 16.14 1.22
CA TYR A 636 -11.34 15.89 -0.09
C TYR A 636 -10.65 17.11 -0.67
N ALA A 637 -9.52 16.91 -1.35
CA ALA A 637 -9.00 17.84 -2.33
C ALA A 637 -9.45 17.38 -3.73
N ILE A 638 -9.91 18.32 -4.56
CA ILE A 638 -10.50 18.03 -5.87
C ILE A 638 -9.86 18.96 -6.91
N ALA A 639 -9.26 18.40 -7.96
CA ALA A 639 -8.69 19.16 -9.05
C ALA A 639 -9.51 18.96 -10.33
N PHE A 640 -10.04 20.06 -10.85
CA PHE A 640 -10.74 20.14 -12.13
C PHE A 640 -9.74 20.60 -13.18
N VAL A 641 -9.34 19.69 -14.08
CA VAL A 641 -8.33 19.95 -15.10
C VAL A 641 -8.98 20.05 -16.47
N ASN A 642 -8.61 21.08 -17.21
CA ASN A 642 -9.00 21.24 -18.60
C ASN A 642 -7.81 20.94 -19.51
N ARG A 643 -7.83 19.75 -20.13
CA ARG A 643 -6.83 19.25 -21.09
C ARG A 643 -7.04 19.81 -22.50
N ARG A 644 -8.02 20.69 -22.73
CA ARG A 644 -8.17 21.36 -24.02
C ARG A 644 -7.05 22.38 -24.21
N ALA A 645 -6.57 22.49 -25.44
CA ALA A 645 -5.60 23.50 -25.87
C ALA A 645 -6.24 24.61 -26.73
N ASP A 646 -7.57 24.54 -26.93
CA ASP A 646 -8.34 25.42 -27.80
C ASP A 646 -9.39 26.22 -27.02
N GLY A 647 -9.81 27.34 -27.62
CA GLY A 647 -11.01 28.07 -27.20
C GLY A 647 -10.87 28.90 -25.92
N THR A 648 -11.95 28.94 -25.15
CA THR A 648 -12.13 29.76 -23.94
C THR A 648 -12.21 28.86 -22.69
N PRO A 649 -12.21 29.44 -21.47
CA PRO A 649 -12.37 28.66 -20.25
C PRO A 649 -13.64 27.80 -20.28
N SER A 650 -13.53 26.55 -19.84
CA SER A 650 -14.64 25.59 -19.87
C SER A 650 -15.40 25.63 -18.54
N ASP A 651 -16.73 25.79 -18.63
CA ASP A 651 -17.62 25.71 -17.48
C ASP A 651 -17.90 24.24 -17.13
N ILE A 652 -17.47 23.82 -15.94
CA ILE A 652 -17.72 22.49 -15.41
C ILE A 652 -18.75 22.62 -14.28
N SER A 653 -19.87 21.92 -14.41
CA SER A 653 -20.95 21.91 -13.42
C SER A 653 -21.22 20.49 -12.97
N VAL A 654 -20.97 20.21 -11.70
CA VAL A 654 -21.17 18.87 -11.09
C VAL A 654 -21.75 19.02 -9.70
N THR A 655 -22.50 18.03 -9.23
CA THR A 655 -22.94 17.95 -7.84
C THR A 655 -21.84 17.38 -6.94
N LEU A 656 -21.83 17.75 -5.67
CA LEU A 656 -20.91 17.14 -4.69
C LEU A 656 -21.10 15.62 -4.61
N LYS A 657 -22.34 15.13 -4.72
CA LYS A 657 -22.63 13.69 -4.74
C LYS A 657 -21.98 12.96 -5.91
N GLU A 658 -21.94 13.57 -7.10
CA GLU A 658 -21.24 12.99 -8.28
C GLU A 658 -19.72 12.90 -8.08
N LEU A 659 -19.15 13.78 -7.24
CA LEU A 659 -17.74 13.74 -6.83
C LEU A 659 -17.46 12.73 -5.71
N GLY A 660 -18.49 12.05 -5.19
CA GLY A 660 -18.38 11.13 -4.06
C GLY A 660 -18.51 11.80 -2.68
N LEU A 661 -18.84 13.08 -2.62
CA LEU A 661 -19.01 13.85 -1.38
C LEU A 661 -20.46 13.71 -0.88
N ILE A 662 -20.65 12.82 0.10
CA ILE A 662 -21.98 12.32 0.51
C ILE A 662 -22.38 12.67 1.95
N SER A 663 -21.57 13.46 2.68
CA SER A 663 -21.95 13.96 4.01
C SER A 663 -23.25 14.77 3.94
N LEU A 664 -24.28 14.35 4.68
CA LEU A 664 -25.57 15.06 4.73
C LEU A 664 -25.47 16.45 5.38
N ASN A 665 -24.48 16.65 6.25
CA ASN A 665 -24.22 17.94 6.89
C ASN A 665 -23.46 18.91 5.95
N GLY A 666 -23.05 18.44 4.77
CA GLY A 666 -22.33 19.24 3.78
C GLY A 666 -20.83 19.31 4.01
N TYR A 667 -20.18 20.14 3.19
CA TYR A 667 -18.76 20.38 3.15
C TYR A 667 -18.49 21.87 3.04
N VAL A 668 -17.51 22.38 3.80
CA VAL A 668 -16.96 23.73 3.58
C VAL A 668 -16.03 23.64 2.38
N VAL A 669 -16.31 24.41 1.33
CA VAL A 669 -15.58 24.31 0.06
C VAL A 669 -14.85 25.63 -0.23
N GLU A 670 -13.54 25.57 -0.38
CA GLU A 670 -12.69 26.71 -0.75
C GLU A 670 -11.84 26.40 -1.99
N ASP A 671 -11.50 27.42 -2.77
CA ASP A 671 -10.47 27.37 -3.80
C ASP A 671 -9.08 27.51 -3.17
N LEU A 672 -8.12 26.74 -3.68
CA LEU A 672 -6.76 26.68 -3.15
C LEU A 672 -5.77 27.59 -3.88
N TYR A 673 -6.10 28.06 -5.08
CA TYR A 673 -5.31 29.05 -5.81
C TYR A 673 -5.88 30.46 -5.68
N GLU A 674 -7.19 30.58 -5.77
CA GLU A 674 -7.90 31.85 -5.71
C GLU A 674 -8.49 32.05 -4.31
N ASN A 675 -8.64 33.29 -3.87
CA ASN A 675 -9.30 33.61 -2.59
C ASN A 675 -10.84 33.54 -2.73
N VAL A 676 -11.35 32.37 -3.12
CA VAL A 676 -12.77 32.11 -3.31
C VAL A 676 -13.24 31.07 -2.30
N ASP A 677 -14.16 31.47 -1.42
CA ASP A 677 -14.86 30.58 -0.48
C ASP A 677 -16.28 30.35 -1.00
N TYR A 678 -16.63 29.10 -1.24
CA TYR A 678 -17.98 28.69 -1.68
C TYR A 678 -18.93 28.43 -0.51
N GLY A 679 -18.43 28.49 0.73
CA GLY A 679 -19.17 28.21 1.95
C GLY A 679 -19.53 26.74 2.08
N ILE A 680 -20.65 26.47 2.78
CA ILE A 680 -21.13 25.11 3.02
C ILE A 680 -21.97 24.64 1.84
N LEU A 681 -21.50 23.61 1.14
CA LEU A 681 -22.20 22.96 0.04
C LEU A 681 -22.71 21.57 0.45
N TYR A 682 -23.91 21.22 0.02
CA TYR A 682 -24.54 19.93 0.32
C TYR A 682 -24.39 18.95 -0.85
N PRO A 683 -24.58 17.63 -0.65
CA PRO A 683 -24.40 16.65 -1.71
C PRO A 683 -25.22 16.92 -2.99
N SER A 684 -26.40 17.52 -2.88
CA SER A 684 -27.25 17.89 -4.02
C SER A 684 -26.86 19.22 -4.68
N THR A 685 -26.04 20.05 -4.03
CA THR A 685 -25.62 21.35 -4.55
C THR A 685 -24.70 21.17 -5.75
N LYS A 686 -24.97 21.89 -6.83
CA LYS A 686 -24.10 21.96 -8.01
C LYS A 686 -23.02 23.01 -7.79
N ILE A 687 -21.77 22.58 -7.81
CA ILE A 687 -20.63 23.48 -7.92
C ILE A 687 -20.36 23.77 -9.40
N LYS A 688 -20.05 25.03 -9.69
CA LYS A 688 -19.68 25.49 -11.03
C LYS A 688 -18.30 26.10 -10.96
N VAL A 689 -17.37 25.55 -11.72
CA VAL A 689 -16.01 26.07 -11.85
C VAL A 689 -15.71 26.36 -13.31
N LYS A 690 -14.97 27.43 -13.56
CA LYS A 690 -14.53 27.83 -14.90
C LYS A 690 -13.04 27.58 -15.00
N VAL A 691 -12.64 26.67 -15.88
CA VAL A 691 -11.25 26.19 -15.97
C VAL A 691 -10.62 26.58 -17.30
N ASN A 692 -9.54 27.35 -17.25
CA ASN A 692 -8.76 27.78 -18.43
C ASN A 692 -8.22 26.58 -19.22
N PRO A 693 -8.04 26.68 -20.56
CA PRO A 693 -7.33 25.67 -21.34
C PRO A 693 -5.96 25.35 -20.75
N SER A 694 -5.60 24.06 -20.66
CA SER A 694 -4.41 23.54 -19.97
C SER A 694 -4.27 23.91 -18.48
N GLY A 695 -5.31 24.47 -17.88
CA GLY A 695 -5.35 24.95 -16.51
C GLY A 695 -6.08 24.02 -15.54
N VAL A 696 -6.10 24.45 -14.28
CA VAL A 696 -6.73 23.75 -13.17
C VAL A 696 -7.48 24.71 -12.24
N VAL A 697 -8.61 24.24 -11.70
CA VAL A 697 -9.20 24.77 -10.47
C VAL A 697 -9.07 23.69 -9.41
N MET A 698 -8.47 24.01 -8.27
CA MET A 698 -8.25 23.05 -7.18
C MET A 698 -9.00 23.51 -5.94
N LEU A 699 -9.89 22.65 -5.45
CA LEU A 699 -10.75 22.92 -4.31
C LEU A 699 -10.40 22.01 -3.14
N LYS A 700 -10.56 22.53 -1.92
CA LYS A 700 -10.63 21.72 -0.70
C LYS A 700 -12.07 21.71 -0.21
N ALA A 701 -12.60 20.52 0.00
CA ALA A 701 -13.92 20.26 0.56
C ALA A 701 -13.77 19.58 1.91
N GLU A 702 -13.83 20.37 2.97
CA GLU A 702 -13.71 19.92 4.36
C GLU A 702 -15.08 19.48 4.90
N VAL A 703 -15.18 18.33 5.55
CA VAL A 703 -16.47 17.85 6.11
C VAL A 703 -16.97 18.84 7.15
N TYR A 704 -18.17 19.38 6.95
CA TYR A 704 -18.76 20.33 7.89
C TYR A 704 -19.22 19.64 9.17
N VAL A 705 -18.85 20.25 10.31
CA VAL A 705 -19.27 19.85 11.66
C VAL A 705 -20.02 21.02 12.29
N ASP A 706 -21.31 20.83 12.60
CA ASP A 706 -22.09 21.86 13.27
C ASP A 706 -21.61 22.02 14.73
N ALA A 707 -21.06 23.19 15.04
CA ALA A 707 -20.53 23.56 16.35
C ALA A 707 -21.59 23.52 17.47
N LYS A 708 -22.89 23.61 17.15
CA LYS A 708 -23.97 23.48 18.16
C LYS A 708 -24.22 22.06 18.63
N TYR A 709 -23.81 21.03 17.87
CA TYR A 709 -24.07 19.63 18.21
C TYR A 709 -22.88 18.71 17.89
N PRO A 710 -21.75 18.84 18.60
CA PRO A 710 -20.55 18.03 18.35
C PRO A 710 -20.78 16.52 18.57
N ASN A 711 -21.83 16.14 19.31
CA ASN A 711 -22.19 14.74 19.61
C ASN A 711 -23.32 14.16 18.73
N SER A 712 -23.86 14.91 17.77
CA SER A 712 -24.99 14.45 16.94
C SER A 712 -24.66 13.19 16.11
N TYR A 713 -23.39 12.95 15.79
CA TYR A 713 -22.95 11.75 15.06
C TYR A 713 -23.08 10.43 15.85
N LYS A 714 -23.42 10.46 17.15
CA LYS A 714 -23.67 9.24 17.94
C LYS A 714 -25.09 8.67 17.79
N TYR A 715 -26.06 9.43 17.27
CA TYR A 715 -27.49 9.08 17.41
C TYR A 715 -28.30 9.00 16.09
N VAL A 716 -27.69 9.20 14.91
CA VAL A 716 -28.45 9.27 13.65
C VAL A 716 -28.72 7.89 12.99
N PHE A 717 -28.38 6.77 13.62
CA PHE A 717 -28.66 5.43 13.07
C PHE A 717 -29.45 4.52 14.02
N SER A 718 -30.48 5.06 14.67
CA SER A 718 -31.58 4.27 15.20
C SER A 718 -32.88 4.69 14.53
N LEU A 719 -33.14 4.14 13.33
CA LEU A 719 -34.47 3.93 12.74
C LEU A 719 -34.35 2.91 11.62
#